data_AF-A0A345NXJ7-F1
#
_entry.id   AF-A0A345NXJ7-F1
#
_cell.length_a   1.000
_cell.length_b   1.000
_cell.length_c   1.000
_cell.angle_alpha   90.00
_cell.angle_beta   90.00
_cell.angle_gamma   90.00
#
_symmetry.space_group_name_H-M   'P 1'
#
loop_
_entity.id
_entity.type
_entity.pdbx_description
1 polymer ?
#
loop_
_entity_poly.entity_id
_entity_poly.type
_entity_poly.pdbx_seq_one_letter_code
_entity_poly.pdbx_strand_id
1 'polypeptide(L)'
;MFNNKIQEVTMNLLCIKDPNILEKSVNQLNSSDIPYFDSTGVFSIINKLPSSVLNTLKVNYILHEDDLNRTGASNSRDFVARDNTIIVCIKDDKFSLYAQLYSSLKKTKIVWLDSFYEIKELLKNEKKIQHIAFFGSHENFSDKQIEIIRKTLESNTFLMQSMSYGFITGIDENQISALIVKTLIFSKYSELFNENAFIIRNVDGFSSFENENLKIYNKDNSSYADIVELSSRPINSLMITGHAREDHIYMSDGLICGKSNSSTEMVMPPTYQGTPGCVCEGSCYKPGNLFYMSDLNAFHIFLNSCQGMKIGDSKYPLNFNMVYGALDSLACSYLSSTGIKNGHEGENFLYYGLIKSGHSIGEATLYLNNALRTQLIDYPSYLLVGDPAIKQYPNGTLEKHSFVVEQGNREFTLEDVIINPLLKVEISDSQLFTEVVENEQQNLDFAFDFKGKVCKTPFFYSYSLNESNKVIELFIYTAERLELAELKIQIEVHLVNDSYVRKLLKTVNNLEQLSDLNINVHRLDVRNKESYQRLKNVNSLLAESKFNITRNKTVQDRIKKLDSYVQESQEEVIDYILNRLDSRTYHFSELYRARFDLLNTNAKEFTCHYCDNILYEHNLLNRTSDTQRVFMTCPTCGVIEDRPINPQVEVVFSGDKNLIRGNEADVSYKLFNRTNNELSLYFGYGWENKKQDNVGYIDERKWSLSIPPNNFIEVKSKITIPETLKPHNYFVKAFVVLDGEVYAFNQNVYVYNQLPLMKNSLELVEATR
;
A
#
# COMPACT_ATOMS: atom_id res chain seq x y z
N MET A 1 49.77 -16.55 -18.86
CA MET A 1 48.32 -16.84 -18.78
C MET A 1 47.50 -15.58 -18.49
N PHE A 2 47.75 -14.84 -17.41
CA PHE A 2 46.98 -13.62 -17.06
C PHE A 2 47.03 -12.53 -18.15
N ASN A 3 48.23 -12.20 -18.67
CA ASN A 3 48.37 -11.21 -19.75
C ASN A 3 47.74 -11.65 -21.09
N ASN A 4 47.72 -12.96 -21.39
CA ASN A 4 47.13 -13.48 -22.62
C ASN A 4 45.60 -13.39 -22.59
N LYS A 5 44.95 -13.66 -21.44
CA LYS A 5 43.50 -13.48 -21.26
C LYS A 5 43.09 -12.00 -21.32
N ILE A 6 43.92 -11.09 -20.81
CA ILE A 6 43.68 -9.64 -20.95
C ILE A 6 43.76 -9.22 -22.43
N GLN A 7 44.76 -9.68 -23.18
CA GLN A 7 44.85 -9.43 -24.62
C GLN A 7 43.65 -9.99 -25.40
N GLU A 8 43.14 -11.17 -25.03
CA GLU A 8 41.97 -11.80 -25.64
C GLU A 8 40.67 -11.00 -25.42
N VAL A 9 40.39 -10.60 -24.18
CA VAL A 9 39.23 -9.74 -23.85
C VAL A 9 39.35 -8.36 -24.50
N THR A 10 40.58 -7.83 -24.60
CA THR A 10 40.88 -6.55 -25.24
C THR A 10 40.68 -6.58 -26.76
N MET A 11 41.14 -7.64 -27.43
CA MET A 11 40.96 -7.85 -28.87
C MET A 11 39.49 -7.89 -29.27
N ASN A 12 38.64 -8.52 -28.45
CA ASN A 12 37.19 -8.57 -28.66
C ASN A 12 36.52 -7.18 -28.55
N LEU A 13 37.05 -6.28 -27.71
CA LEU A 13 36.59 -4.89 -27.61
C LEU A 13 37.15 -3.99 -28.73
N LEU A 14 38.29 -4.35 -29.33
CA LEU A 14 38.94 -3.61 -30.42
C LEU A 14 38.33 -3.84 -31.81
N CYS A 15 37.53 -4.90 -32.00
CA CYS A 15 36.82 -5.20 -33.24
C CYS A 15 35.77 -4.15 -33.68
N ILE A 16 35.57 -3.09 -32.89
CA ILE A 16 34.73 -1.93 -33.22
C ILE A 16 35.36 -1.03 -34.33
N LYS A 17 36.61 -1.28 -34.76
CA LYS A 17 37.35 -0.42 -35.70
C LYS A 17 37.01 -0.57 -37.20
N ASP A 18 36.79 -1.77 -37.75
CA ASP A 18 36.46 -1.98 -39.18
C ASP A 18 35.94 -3.42 -39.42
N PRO A 19 34.67 -3.60 -39.87
CA PRO A 19 34.09 -4.92 -40.15
C PRO A 19 34.87 -5.76 -41.19
N ASN A 20 35.62 -5.12 -42.11
CA ASN A 20 36.33 -5.80 -43.20
C ASN A 20 37.66 -6.44 -42.77
N ILE A 21 38.16 -6.14 -41.57
CA ILE A 21 39.42 -6.71 -41.05
C ILE A 21 39.22 -8.16 -40.60
N LEU A 22 38.03 -8.54 -40.14
CA LEU A 22 37.72 -9.90 -39.71
C LEU A 22 37.67 -10.88 -40.89
N GLU A 23 37.09 -10.48 -42.02
CA GLU A 23 36.97 -11.31 -43.23
C GLU A 23 38.35 -11.69 -43.82
N LYS A 24 39.37 -10.84 -43.60
CA LYS A 24 40.76 -11.13 -43.96
C LYS A 24 41.52 -11.95 -42.90
N SER A 25 41.17 -11.79 -41.62
CA SER A 25 41.85 -12.47 -40.50
C SER A 25 41.35 -13.91 -40.29
N VAL A 26 40.06 -14.17 -40.52
CA VAL A 26 39.44 -15.51 -40.47
C VAL A 26 40.02 -16.44 -41.55
N ASN A 27 40.49 -15.89 -42.68
CA ASN A 27 41.12 -16.67 -43.74
C ASN A 27 42.63 -16.93 -43.53
N GLN A 28 43.26 -16.41 -42.46
CA GLN A 28 44.71 -16.52 -42.24
C GLN A 28 45.13 -17.24 -40.94
N LEU A 29 44.21 -17.59 -40.05
CA LEU A 29 44.54 -18.23 -38.77
C LEU A 29 44.26 -19.74 -38.78
N ASN A 30 45.26 -20.50 -39.23
CA ASN A 30 45.39 -21.93 -38.91
C ASN A 30 46.16 -22.07 -37.59
N SER A 31 45.48 -22.24 -36.45
CA SER A 31 46.09 -22.84 -35.25
C SER A 31 45.03 -23.32 -34.25
N SER A 32 45.18 -24.56 -33.82
CA SER A 32 44.26 -25.38 -33.04
C SER A 32 44.20 -25.13 -31.52
N ASP A 33 44.67 -23.97 -31.02
CA ASP A 33 44.81 -23.73 -29.56
C ASP A 33 44.27 -22.36 -29.08
N ILE A 34 43.30 -21.76 -29.77
CA ILE A 34 42.59 -20.55 -29.31
C ILE A 34 41.13 -20.94 -29.04
N PRO A 35 40.58 -20.75 -27.83
CA PRO A 35 39.16 -20.96 -27.61
C PRO A 35 38.39 -19.96 -28.49
N TYR A 36 37.59 -20.50 -29.39
CA TYR A 36 36.78 -19.76 -30.34
C TYR A 36 35.68 -19.01 -29.56
N PHE A 37 35.87 -17.71 -29.29
CA PHE A 37 34.82 -16.85 -28.78
C PHE A 37 33.82 -16.58 -29.91
N ASP A 38 32.56 -16.96 -29.70
CA ASP A 38 31.50 -16.66 -30.65
C ASP A 38 31.17 -15.16 -30.62
N SER A 39 31.75 -14.42 -31.55
CA SER A 39 31.57 -12.98 -31.73
C SER A 39 30.10 -12.55 -31.96
N THR A 40 29.19 -13.50 -32.21
CA THR A 40 27.77 -13.26 -32.50
C THR A 40 27.06 -12.40 -31.46
N GLY A 41 27.36 -12.55 -30.16
CA GLY A 41 26.68 -11.80 -29.10
C GLY A 41 26.88 -10.29 -29.19
N VAL A 42 28.14 -9.83 -29.17
CA VAL A 42 28.47 -8.39 -29.25
C VAL A 42 28.11 -7.81 -30.62
N PHE A 43 28.34 -8.55 -31.71
CA PHE A 43 27.95 -8.10 -33.06
C PHE A 43 26.43 -7.99 -33.21
N SER A 44 25.65 -8.91 -32.62
CA SER A 44 24.18 -8.81 -32.63
C SER A 44 23.69 -7.54 -31.92
N ILE A 45 24.35 -7.13 -30.83
CA ILE A 45 24.04 -5.90 -30.10
C ILE A 45 24.40 -4.67 -30.93
N ILE A 46 25.59 -4.64 -31.55
CA ILE A 46 26.02 -3.54 -32.42
C ILE A 46 25.01 -3.33 -33.56
N ASN A 47 24.52 -4.41 -34.17
CA ASN A 47 23.52 -4.34 -35.23
C ASN A 47 22.14 -3.83 -34.77
N LYS A 48 21.84 -3.91 -33.46
CA LYS A 48 20.62 -3.37 -32.86
C LYS A 48 20.74 -1.89 -32.44
N LEU A 49 21.93 -1.29 -32.46
CA LEU A 49 22.12 0.11 -32.05
C LEU A 49 21.64 1.12 -33.12
N PRO A 50 21.14 2.31 -32.71
CA PRO A 50 20.81 3.37 -33.65
C PRO A 50 22.03 3.81 -34.48
N SER A 51 21.81 4.18 -35.75
CA SER A 51 22.88 4.60 -36.65
C SER A 51 23.67 5.82 -36.15
N SER A 52 23.04 6.72 -35.37
CA SER A 52 23.70 7.86 -34.71
C SER A 52 24.80 7.42 -33.73
N VAL A 53 24.53 6.40 -32.93
CA VAL A 53 25.48 5.81 -31.98
C VAL A 53 26.60 5.10 -32.74
N LEU A 54 26.26 4.31 -33.76
CA LEU A 54 27.24 3.62 -34.60
C LEU A 54 28.20 4.58 -35.30
N ASN A 55 27.70 5.70 -35.83
CA ASN A 55 28.54 6.72 -36.45
C ASN A 55 29.46 7.41 -35.44
N THR A 56 29.00 7.61 -34.21
CA THR A 56 29.82 8.19 -33.13
C THR A 56 30.89 7.23 -32.63
N LEU A 57 30.56 5.93 -32.54
CA LEU A 57 31.51 4.87 -32.17
C LEU A 57 32.64 4.73 -33.20
N LYS A 58 32.33 4.81 -34.50
CA LYS A 58 33.32 4.79 -35.60
C LYS A 58 34.36 5.92 -35.53
N VAL A 59 34.02 7.04 -34.89
CA VAL A 59 34.88 8.25 -34.86
C VAL A 59 35.75 8.33 -33.61
N ASN A 60 35.36 7.69 -32.49
CA ASN A 60 35.90 8.07 -31.16
C ASN A 60 36.50 6.94 -30.30
N TYR A 61 36.55 5.68 -30.75
CA TYR A 61 37.13 4.60 -29.96
C TYR A 61 38.44 4.07 -30.56
N ILE A 62 39.55 4.61 -30.06
CA ILE A 62 40.86 3.96 -30.07
C ILE A 62 41.14 3.58 -28.61
N LEU A 63 40.84 2.34 -28.22
CA LEU A 63 41.47 1.77 -27.03
C LEU A 63 42.95 1.58 -27.40
N HIS A 64 43.84 2.39 -26.86
CA HIS A 64 45.28 2.17 -27.04
C HIS A 64 45.69 1.01 -26.14
N GLU A 65 46.44 0.04 -26.70
CA GLU A 65 47.04 -1.09 -25.97
C GLU A 65 47.87 -0.61 -24.76
N ASP A 66 48.36 0.63 -24.80
CA ASP A 66 49.06 1.31 -23.71
C ASP A 66 48.21 1.58 -22.46
N ASP A 67 46.89 1.78 -22.58
CA ASP A 67 46.01 2.03 -21.43
C ASP A 67 45.77 0.76 -20.60
N LEU A 68 45.79 -0.42 -21.24
CA LEU A 68 45.63 -1.70 -20.56
C LEU A 68 46.97 -2.18 -19.97
N ASN A 69 48.08 -1.99 -20.68
CA ASN A 69 49.41 -2.33 -20.19
C ASN A 69 49.87 -1.46 -19.00
N ARG A 70 49.37 -0.22 -18.87
CA ARG A 70 49.61 0.64 -17.70
C ARG A 70 48.87 0.22 -16.42
N THR A 71 47.84 -0.63 -16.53
CA THR A 71 47.07 -1.11 -15.36
C THR A 71 47.66 -2.36 -14.69
N GLY A 72 48.87 -2.76 -15.09
CA GLY A 72 49.58 -3.90 -14.50
C GLY A 72 49.61 -3.84 -12.97
N ALA A 73 48.86 -4.74 -12.33
CA ALA A 73 48.94 -5.33 -10.98
C ALA A 73 49.51 -4.52 -9.78
N SER A 74 49.64 -3.20 -9.89
CA SER A 74 50.08 -2.33 -8.80
C SER A 74 48.85 -1.76 -8.13
N ASN A 75 48.78 -1.98 -6.81
CA ASN A 75 47.67 -1.67 -5.92
C ASN A 75 46.86 -0.43 -6.33
N SER A 76 45.56 -0.61 -6.53
CA SER A 76 44.51 0.34 -6.91
C SER A 76 44.25 1.48 -5.91
N ARG A 77 45.27 1.96 -5.18
CA ARG A 77 45.07 2.70 -3.93
C ARG A 77 44.52 4.13 -4.06
N ASP A 78 44.53 4.78 -5.22
CA ASP A 78 44.16 6.21 -5.30
C ASP A 78 43.25 6.60 -6.48
N PHE A 79 42.29 5.76 -6.88
CA PHE A 79 41.17 6.26 -7.71
C PHE A 79 40.15 6.96 -6.82
N VAL A 80 40.06 8.29 -6.93
CA VAL A 80 38.92 9.05 -6.40
C VAL A 80 37.68 8.61 -7.18
N ALA A 81 36.72 7.98 -6.50
CA ALA A 81 35.50 7.49 -7.11
C ALA A 81 34.79 8.64 -7.84
N ARG A 82 34.78 8.62 -9.18
CA ARG A 82 33.79 9.38 -9.93
C ARG A 82 32.43 8.81 -9.54
N ASP A 83 31.54 9.69 -9.10
CA ASP A 83 30.14 9.38 -8.74
C ASP A 83 29.91 8.59 -7.44
N ASN A 84 30.89 8.56 -6.51
CA ASN A 84 30.72 7.90 -5.21
C ASN A 84 30.29 6.41 -5.29
N THR A 85 30.58 5.77 -6.42
CA THR A 85 30.30 4.36 -6.68
C THR A 85 31.48 3.49 -6.26
N ILE A 86 31.20 2.31 -5.72
CA ILE A 86 32.20 1.25 -5.54
C ILE A 86 31.73 -0.05 -6.19
N ILE A 87 32.70 -0.81 -6.69
CA ILE A 87 32.48 -2.18 -7.19
C ILE A 87 32.94 -3.15 -6.11
N VAL A 88 32.09 -4.10 -5.74
CA VAL A 88 32.40 -5.13 -4.74
C VAL A 88 32.41 -6.49 -5.42
N CYS A 89 33.52 -7.23 -5.30
CA CYS A 89 33.69 -8.55 -5.93
C CYS A 89 34.36 -9.54 -4.95
N ILE A 90 34.04 -10.83 -5.08
CA ILE A 90 34.71 -11.91 -4.33
C ILE A 90 36.04 -12.25 -5.01
N LYS A 91 37.13 -12.41 -4.23
CA LYS A 91 38.51 -12.56 -4.77
C LYS A 91 38.67 -13.71 -5.78
N ASP A 92 37.95 -14.81 -5.59
CA ASP A 92 38.04 -16.02 -6.42
C ASP A 92 36.81 -16.23 -7.33
N ASP A 93 36.04 -15.17 -7.57
CA ASP A 93 34.91 -15.21 -8.50
C ASP A 93 35.38 -15.45 -9.94
N LYS A 94 34.64 -16.27 -10.71
CA LYS A 94 34.95 -16.56 -12.12
C LYS A 94 34.91 -15.31 -13.01
N PHE A 95 34.20 -14.26 -12.60
CA PHE A 95 34.10 -12.97 -13.26
C PHE A 95 34.98 -11.87 -12.64
N SER A 96 35.90 -12.19 -11.73
CA SER A 96 36.84 -11.24 -11.12
C SER A 96 37.61 -10.38 -12.15
N LEU A 97 38.11 -10.99 -13.23
CA LEU A 97 38.80 -10.25 -14.29
C LEU A 97 37.89 -9.23 -14.99
N TYR A 98 36.62 -9.59 -15.23
CA TYR A 98 35.62 -8.71 -15.80
C TYR A 98 35.27 -7.55 -14.85
N ALA A 99 35.21 -7.80 -13.55
CA ALA A 99 35.03 -6.77 -12.53
C ALA A 99 36.18 -5.74 -12.54
N GLN A 100 37.43 -6.22 -12.63
CA GLN A 100 38.62 -5.37 -12.71
C GLN A 100 38.64 -4.53 -14.00
N LEU A 101 38.30 -5.15 -15.13
CA LEU A 101 38.17 -4.45 -16.41
C LEU A 101 37.09 -3.37 -16.33
N TYR A 102 35.91 -3.71 -15.82
CA TYR A 102 34.79 -2.79 -15.66
C TYR A 102 35.16 -1.59 -14.77
N SER A 103 35.77 -1.86 -13.62
CA SER A 103 36.31 -0.87 -12.69
C SER A 103 37.30 0.08 -13.36
N SER A 104 38.21 -0.45 -14.18
CA SER A 104 39.21 0.34 -14.89
C SER A 104 38.57 1.23 -15.96
N LEU A 105 37.63 0.70 -16.74
CA LEU A 105 36.91 1.42 -17.79
C LEU A 105 36.02 2.54 -17.21
N LYS A 106 35.37 2.29 -16.08
CA LYS A 106 34.55 3.27 -15.37
C LYS A 106 35.36 4.24 -14.49
N LYS A 107 36.64 3.93 -14.23
CA LYS A 107 37.49 4.65 -13.26
C LYS A 107 36.86 4.66 -11.87
N THR A 108 36.37 3.50 -11.46
CA THR A 108 35.63 3.29 -10.21
C THR A 108 36.44 2.39 -9.29
N LYS A 109 36.43 2.66 -7.98
CA LYS A 109 37.14 1.82 -6.99
C LYS A 109 36.55 0.42 -6.94
N ILE A 110 37.40 -0.60 -6.99
CA ILE A 110 37.03 -1.99 -6.72
C ILE A 110 37.49 -2.41 -5.31
N VAL A 111 36.61 -3.11 -4.61
CA VAL A 111 36.84 -3.70 -3.30
C VAL A 111 36.69 -5.21 -3.42
N TRP A 112 37.73 -5.91 -2.97
CA TRP A 112 37.78 -7.36 -2.99
C TRP A 112 37.46 -7.92 -1.61
N LEU A 113 36.46 -8.80 -1.53
CA LEU A 113 36.05 -9.47 -0.30
C LEU A 113 36.35 -10.97 -0.38
N ASP A 114 36.56 -11.60 0.77
CA ASP A 114 36.61 -13.07 0.85
C ASP A 114 35.19 -13.66 0.99
N SER A 115 34.24 -12.89 1.55
CA SER A 115 32.82 -13.24 1.62
C SER A 115 31.94 -12.00 1.77
N PHE A 116 30.64 -12.10 1.45
CA PHE A 116 29.70 -11.00 1.66
C PHE A 116 29.45 -10.64 3.14
N TYR A 117 29.90 -11.45 4.11
CA TYR A 117 29.85 -11.07 5.52
C TYR A 117 30.78 -9.88 5.86
N GLU A 118 31.78 -9.61 5.02
CA GLU A 118 32.74 -8.52 5.22
C GLU A 118 32.20 -7.15 4.81
N ILE A 119 31.01 -7.09 4.18
CA ILE A 119 30.36 -5.83 3.79
C ILE A 119 30.22 -4.90 5.00
N LYS A 120 29.95 -5.43 6.20
CA LYS A 120 29.82 -4.62 7.41
C LYS A 120 31.10 -3.82 7.73
N GLU A 121 32.28 -4.41 7.51
CA GLU A 121 33.55 -3.72 7.76
C GLU A 121 33.86 -2.71 6.65
N LEU A 122 33.51 -3.02 5.40
CA LEU A 122 33.58 -2.06 4.29
C LEU A 122 32.79 -0.79 4.60
N LEU A 123 31.54 -0.93 5.05
CA LEU A 123 30.64 0.19 5.32
C LEU A 123 31.08 1.07 6.51
N LYS A 124 31.85 0.53 7.46
CA LYS A 124 32.43 1.33 8.55
C LYS A 124 33.52 2.28 8.07
N ASN A 125 34.27 1.88 7.04
CA ASN A 125 35.47 2.59 6.59
C ASN A 125 35.17 3.65 5.52
N GLU A 126 34.03 3.54 4.83
CA GLU A 126 33.71 4.35 3.66
C GLU A 126 32.47 5.22 3.90
N LYS A 127 32.67 6.48 4.28
CA LYS A 127 31.57 7.40 4.67
C LYS A 127 30.85 8.11 3.52
N LYS A 128 31.27 7.88 2.26
CA LYS A 128 30.79 8.64 1.08
C LYS A 128 30.32 7.75 -0.07
N ILE A 129 29.85 6.55 0.22
CA ILE A 129 29.33 5.65 -0.84
C ILE A 129 27.89 6.03 -1.13
N GLN A 130 27.58 6.30 -2.40
CA GLN A 130 26.22 6.51 -2.89
C GLN A 130 25.67 5.26 -3.59
N HIS A 131 26.55 4.53 -4.28
CA HIS A 131 26.19 3.35 -5.06
C HIS A 131 27.15 2.18 -4.78
N ILE A 132 26.61 0.97 -4.62
CA ILE A 132 27.38 -0.29 -4.57
C ILE A 132 26.96 -1.20 -5.73
N ALA A 133 27.90 -1.50 -6.63
CA ALA A 133 27.72 -2.52 -7.65
C ALA A 133 28.35 -3.84 -7.16
N PHE A 134 27.52 -4.83 -6.82
CA PHE A 134 27.99 -6.19 -6.53
C PHE A 134 28.26 -6.90 -7.85
N PHE A 135 29.54 -7.17 -8.12
CA PHE A 135 30.00 -7.79 -9.36
C PHE A 135 30.43 -9.22 -9.09
N GLY A 136 29.87 -10.17 -9.82
CA GLY A 136 30.24 -11.57 -9.68
C GLY A 136 29.38 -12.48 -10.52
N SER A 137 29.65 -13.77 -10.42
CA SER A 137 28.86 -14.77 -11.10
C SER A 137 27.55 -15.06 -10.39
N HIS A 138 26.58 -15.55 -11.14
CA HIS A 138 25.26 -15.87 -10.61
C HIS A 138 25.29 -16.89 -9.47
N GLU A 139 26.28 -17.80 -9.45
CA GLU A 139 26.47 -18.76 -8.37
C GLU A 139 26.76 -18.10 -7.01
N ASN A 140 27.39 -16.92 -7.02
CA ASN A 140 27.66 -16.15 -5.82
C ASN A 140 26.44 -15.34 -5.34
N PHE A 141 25.39 -15.22 -6.16
CA PHE A 141 24.17 -14.49 -5.86
C PHE A 141 22.97 -15.42 -5.64
N SER A 142 23.17 -16.44 -4.79
CA SER A 142 22.07 -17.24 -4.25
C SER A 142 21.13 -16.37 -3.40
N ASP A 143 19.89 -16.81 -3.21
CA ASP A 143 18.87 -16.10 -2.42
C ASP A 143 19.39 -15.84 -0.99
N LYS A 144 20.14 -16.80 -0.43
CA LYS A 144 20.80 -16.66 0.88
C LYS A 144 21.83 -15.53 0.90
N GLN A 145 22.66 -15.42 -0.13
CA GLN A 145 23.70 -14.38 -0.19
C GLN A 145 23.09 -12.99 -0.43
N ILE A 146 22.10 -12.89 -1.32
CA ILE A 146 21.33 -11.66 -1.53
C ILE A 146 20.68 -11.22 -0.22
N GLU A 147 20.13 -12.15 0.57
CA GLU A 147 19.54 -11.84 1.87
C GLU A 147 20.58 -11.38 2.90
N ILE A 148 21.79 -11.94 2.90
CA ILE A 148 22.90 -11.48 3.76
C ILE A 148 23.28 -10.04 3.39
N ILE A 149 23.42 -9.75 2.09
CA ILE A 149 23.70 -8.41 1.58
C ILE A 149 22.59 -7.46 2.07
N ARG A 150 21.33 -7.78 1.76
CA ARG A 150 20.16 -6.96 2.11
C ARG A 150 20.09 -6.67 3.61
N LYS A 151 20.16 -7.70 4.47
CA LYS A 151 20.16 -7.53 5.93
C LYS A 151 21.32 -6.68 6.43
N THR A 152 22.50 -6.82 5.83
CA THR A 152 23.67 -6.03 6.22
C THR A 152 23.45 -4.56 5.89
N LEU A 153 22.93 -4.27 4.69
CA LEU A 153 22.61 -2.90 4.26
C LEU A 153 21.45 -2.30 5.09
N GLU A 154 20.41 -3.08 5.38
CA GLU A 154 19.25 -2.66 6.17
C GLU A 154 19.54 -2.49 7.67
N SER A 155 20.57 -3.16 8.20
CA SER A 155 20.95 -3.04 9.63
C SER A 155 21.44 -1.65 10.04
N ASN A 156 21.63 -0.76 9.07
CA ASN A 156 22.01 0.63 9.26
C ASN A 156 20.97 1.52 8.58
N THR A 157 20.09 2.15 9.36
CA THR A 157 18.99 2.99 8.85
C THR A 157 19.45 4.12 7.94
N PHE A 158 20.62 4.73 8.22
CA PHE A 158 21.20 5.75 7.35
C PHE A 158 21.52 5.19 5.96
N LEU A 159 22.18 4.04 5.89
CA LEU A 159 22.57 3.41 4.62
C LEU A 159 21.35 2.90 3.85
N MET A 160 20.37 2.34 4.56
CA MET A 160 19.09 1.90 4.01
C MET A 160 18.33 3.03 3.30
N GLN A 161 18.56 4.29 3.67
CA GLN A 161 17.87 5.46 3.10
C GLN A 161 18.67 6.22 2.06
N SER A 162 20.00 6.07 2.03
CA SER A 162 20.89 6.94 1.25
C SER A 162 21.75 6.21 0.23
N MET A 163 21.87 4.88 0.31
CA MET A 163 22.76 4.10 -0.52
C MET A 163 21.97 3.11 -1.38
N SER A 164 22.18 3.19 -2.69
CA SER A 164 21.58 2.25 -3.63
C SER A 164 22.56 1.16 -4.04
N TYR A 165 22.04 0.02 -4.48
CA TYR A 165 22.87 -1.09 -4.91
C TYR A 165 22.23 -1.87 -6.06
N GLY A 166 23.09 -2.57 -6.82
CA GLY A 166 22.70 -3.43 -7.93
C GLY A 166 23.70 -4.56 -8.15
N PHE A 167 23.33 -5.53 -8.97
CA PHE A 167 24.11 -6.74 -9.25
C PHE A 167 24.54 -6.77 -10.70
N ILE A 168 25.84 -6.81 -10.97
CA ILE A 168 26.39 -6.97 -12.32
C ILE A 168 26.81 -8.43 -12.46
N THR A 169 26.03 -9.20 -13.24
CA THR A 169 26.14 -10.66 -13.33
C THR A 169 25.69 -11.18 -14.71
N GLY A 170 25.95 -12.46 -14.96
CA GLY A 170 25.54 -13.19 -16.16
C GLY A 170 25.64 -14.71 -15.97
N ILE A 171 25.06 -15.47 -16.90
CA ILE A 171 25.17 -16.93 -16.93
C ILE A 171 26.62 -17.34 -17.23
N ASP A 172 27.21 -16.67 -18.23
CA ASP A 172 28.53 -16.97 -18.76
C ASP A 172 29.35 -15.70 -19.08
N GLU A 173 30.56 -15.92 -19.61
CA GLU A 173 31.51 -14.88 -20.00
C GLU A 173 31.02 -13.99 -21.15
N ASN A 174 30.20 -14.53 -22.07
CA ASN A 174 29.66 -13.77 -23.19
C ASN A 174 28.64 -12.75 -22.71
N GLN A 175 27.72 -13.19 -21.85
CA GLN A 175 26.65 -12.34 -21.35
C GLN A 175 27.20 -11.24 -20.43
N ILE A 176 28.17 -11.54 -19.55
CA ILE A 176 28.78 -10.50 -18.69
C ILE A 176 29.59 -9.49 -19.52
N SER A 177 30.30 -9.95 -20.56
CA SER A 177 31.01 -9.06 -21.50
C SER A 177 30.04 -8.14 -22.24
N ALA A 178 28.95 -8.70 -22.76
CA ALA A 178 27.89 -7.97 -23.42
C ALA A 178 27.25 -6.93 -22.48
N LEU A 179 26.99 -7.29 -21.21
CA LEU A 179 26.46 -6.37 -20.21
C LEU A 179 27.42 -5.20 -19.93
N ILE A 180 28.72 -5.45 -19.80
CA ILE A 180 29.73 -4.40 -19.63
C ILE A 180 29.69 -3.43 -20.82
N VAL A 181 29.74 -3.95 -22.04
CA VAL A 181 29.73 -3.13 -23.26
C VAL A 181 28.45 -2.30 -23.36
N LYS A 182 27.29 -2.94 -23.18
CA LYS A 182 25.98 -2.26 -23.19
C LYS A 182 25.92 -1.14 -22.16
N THR A 183 26.38 -1.41 -20.94
CA THR A 183 26.41 -0.43 -19.85
C THR A 183 27.31 0.76 -20.18
N LEU A 184 28.50 0.52 -20.73
CA LEU A 184 29.44 1.59 -21.09
C LEU A 184 28.91 2.45 -22.25
N ILE A 185 28.36 1.81 -23.29
CA ILE A 185 27.73 2.51 -24.42
C ILE A 185 26.56 3.35 -23.93
N PHE A 186 25.63 2.75 -23.18
CA PHE A 186 24.46 3.44 -22.69
C PHE A 186 24.83 4.62 -21.77
N SER A 187 25.78 4.42 -20.85
CA SER A 187 26.22 5.50 -19.94
C SER A 187 26.83 6.70 -20.68
N LYS A 188 27.46 6.47 -21.84
CA LYS A 188 28.14 7.52 -22.61
C LYS A 188 27.20 8.20 -23.60
N TYR A 189 26.21 7.49 -24.11
CA TYR A 189 25.37 7.94 -25.22
C TYR A 189 23.87 7.94 -24.87
N SER A 190 23.51 7.93 -23.59
CA SER A 190 22.11 7.91 -23.13
C SER A 190 21.27 9.01 -23.79
N GLU A 191 21.86 10.19 -23.99
CA GLU A 191 21.23 11.34 -24.65
C GLU A 191 20.94 11.14 -26.15
N LEU A 192 21.63 10.21 -26.82
CA LEU A 192 21.44 9.92 -28.25
C LEU A 192 20.30 8.93 -28.51
N PHE A 193 19.75 8.32 -27.46
CA PHE A 193 18.60 7.44 -27.57
C PHE A 193 17.32 8.23 -27.36
N ASN A 194 16.35 8.08 -28.28
CA ASN A 194 15.05 8.74 -28.18
C ASN A 194 14.42 8.49 -26.81
N GLU A 195 13.81 9.53 -26.22
CA GLU A 195 13.23 9.56 -24.88
C GLU A 195 11.99 8.65 -24.66
N ASN A 196 11.88 7.55 -25.39
CA ASN A 196 10.71 6.69 -25.42
C ASN A 196 10.69 5.74 -24.21
N ALA A 197 9.64 5.85 -23.41
CA ALA A 197 9.28 4.89 -22.38
C ALA A 197 7.94 4.21 -22.69
N PHE A 198 7.77 2.99 -22.18
CA PHE A 198 6.56 2.22 -22.37
C PHE A 198 6.10 1.65 -21.05
N ILE A 199 4.82 1.80 -20.73
CA ILE A 199 4.20 1.23 -19.53
C ILE A 199 3.06 0.31 -19.94
N ILE A 200 3.13 -0.95 -19.56
CA ILE A 200 2.08 -1.95 -19.80
C ILE A 200 1.40 -2.26 -18.47
N ARG A 201 0.08 -2.06 -18.41
CA ARG A 201 -0.73 -2.15 -17.19
C ARG A 201 -1.69 -3.32 -17.26
N ASN A 202 -1.76 -4.10 -16.18
CA ASN A 202 -2.77 -5.16 -16.03
C ASN A 202 -4.00 -4.64 -15.25
N VAL A 203 -4.57 -3.51 -15.67
CA VAL A 203 -5.73 -2.88 -15.00
C VAL A 203 -6.80 -2.51 -16.03
N ASP A 204 -8.06 -2.78 -15.69
CA ASP A 204 -9.22 -2.46 -16.52
C ASP A 204 -9.69 -1.01 -16.29
N GLY A 205 -10.31 -0.40 -17.31
CA GLY A 205 -11.08 0.84 -17.14
C GLY A 205 -10.31 2.17 -17.29
N PHE A 206 -9.02 2.15 -17.62
CA PHE A 206 -8.31 3.33 -18.11
C PHE A 206 -8.14 3.28 -19.63
N SER A 207 -8.04 4.42 -20.30
CA SER A 207 -7.68 4.48 -21.72
C SER A 207 -6.17 4.30 -21.88
N SER A 208 -5.73 3.82 -23.05
CA SER A 208 -4.31 3.96 -23.42
C SER A 208 -3.94 5.44 -23.47
N PHE A 209 -2.66 5.72 -23.31
CA PHE A 209 -2.12 7.08 -23.39
C PHE A 209 -0.88 7.08 -24.27
N GLU A 210 -0.72 8.08 -25.11
CA GLU A 210 0.43 8.22 -25.99
C GLU A 210 0.80 9.68 -26.13
N ASN A 211 2.09 9.97 -25.95
CA ASN A 211 2.74 11.20 -26.35
C ASN A 211 4.09 10.87 -27.02
N GLU A 212 4.86 11.89 -27.39
CA GLU A 212 6.14 11.71 -28.10
C GLU A 212 7.15 10.83 -27.36
N ASN A 213 7.11 10.80 -26.02
CA ASN A 213 8.12 10.18 -25.15
C ASN A 213 7.57 9.03 -24.28
N LEU A 214 6.27 8.77 -24.28
CA LEU A 214 5.62 7.78 -23.43
C LEU A 214 4.40 7.17 -24.11
N LYS A 215 4.36 5.84 -24.14
CA LYS A 215 3.18 5.05 -24.51
C LYS A 215 2.74 4.17 -23.35
N ILE A 216 1.45 4.18 -23.05
CA ILE A 216 0.83 3.39 -21.98
C ILE A 216 -0.22 2.50 -22.59
N TYR A 217 -0.02 1.19 -22.44
CA TYR A 217 -0.96 0.15 -22.82
C TYR A 217 -1.66 -0.39 -21.58
N ASN A 218 -2.95 -0.71 -21.71
CA ASN A 218 -3.69 -1.44 -20.70
C ASN A 218 -3.82 -2.90 -21.12
N LYS A 219 -4.37 -3.74 -20.25
CA LYS A 219 -4.48 -5.19 -20.42
C LYS A 219 -5.07 -5.58 -21.77
N ASP A 220 -6.17 -4.93 -22.17
CA ASP A 220 -6.84 -5.23 -23.44
C ASP A 220 -6.03 -4.83 -24.67
N ASN A 221 -5.05 -3.94 -24.50
CA ASN A 221 -4.20 -3.38 -25.55
C ASN A 221 -2.72 -3.79 -25.38
N SER A 222 -2.42 -4.86 -24.65
CA SER A 222 -1.07 -5.39 -24.46
C SER A 222 -0.91 -6.74 -25.17
N SER A 223 -1.16 -6.74 -26.47
CA SER A 223 -1.08 -7.95 -27.30
C SER A 223 0.36 -8.25 -27.74
N TYR A 224 0.58 -9.44 -28.27
CA TYR A 224 1.83 -9.81 -28.92
C TYR A 224 2.23 -8.83 -30.04
N ALA A 225 1.26 -8.37 -30.85
CA ALA A 225 1.52 -7.45 -31.94
C ALA A 225 2.09 -6.12 -31.43
N ASP A 226 1.57 -5.63 -30.29
CA ASP A 226 2.07 -4.42 -29.65
C ASP A 226 3.54 -4.61 -29.24
N ILE A 227 3.87 -5.71 -28.54
CA ILE A 227 5.27 -6.00 -28.13
C ILE A 227 6.22 -6.13 -29.32
N VAL A 228 5.77 -6.75 -30.42
CA VAL A 228 6.57 -6.84 -31.66
C VAL A 228 6.82 -5.45 -32.24
N GLU A 229 5.79 -4.59 -32.31
CA GLU A 229 5.96 -3.20 -32.74
C GLU A 229 6.93 -2.46 -31.83
N LEU A 230 6.80 -2.61 -30.51
CA LEU A 230 7.70 -2.00 -29.54
C LEU A 230 9.15 -2.43 -29.78
N SER A 231 9.35 -3.72 -29.97
CA SER A 231 10.67 -4.32 -30.16
C SER A 231 11.28 -4.03 -31.53
N SER A 232 10.53 -3.46 -32.48
CA SER A 232 11.06 -3.11 -33.81
C SER A 232 12.14 -2.02 -33.77
N ARG A 233 12.28 -1.29 -32.65
CA ARG A 233 13.26 -0.23 -32.45
C ARG A 233 13.83 -0.25 -31.02
N PRO A 234 15.01 0.33 -30.80
CA PRO A 234 15.54 0.55 -29.45
C PRO A 234 14.63 1.45 -28.60
N ILE A 235 14.40 1.05 -27.35
CA ILE A 235 13.59 1.72 -26.35
C ILE A 235 14.46 2.01 -25.11
N ASN A 236 14.29 3.17 -24.48
CA ASN A 236 15.03 3.51 -23.26
C ASN A 236 14.54 2.70 -22.06
N SER A 237 13.23 2.70 -21.82
CA SER A 237 12.63 2.08 -20.65
C SER A 237 11.37 1.31 -21.03
N LEU A 238 11.30 0.04 -20.67
CA LEU A 238 10.05 -0.73 -20.68
C LEU A 238 9.65 -1.05 -19.24
N MET A 239 8.42 -0.77 -18.86
CA MET A 239 7.89 -1.09 -17.55
C MET A 239 6.61 -1.90 -17.72
N ILE A 240 6.51 -3.04 -17.04
CA ILE A 240 5.36 -3.93 -17.17
C ILE A 240 4.83 -4.24 -15.77
N THR A 241 3.52 -4.12 -15.58
CA THR A 241 2.81 -4.61 -14.40
C THR A 241 1.96 -5.79 -14.81
N GLY A 242 2.19 -6.96 -14.20
CA GLY A 242 1.42 -8.15 -14.55
C GLY A 242 1.78 -9.40 -13.75
N HIS A 243 1.05 -10.48 -13.99
CA HIS A 243 1.34 -11.76 -13.38
C HIS A 243 2.50 -12.44 -14.12
N ALA A 244 3.52 -12.85 -13.38
CA ALA A 244 4.67 -13.52 -13.92
C ALA A 244 5.10 -14.69 -13.04
N ARG A 245 6.05 -15.44 -13.58
CA ARG A 245 6.95 -16.35 -12.90
C ARG A 245 8.38 -15.98 -13.30
N GLU A 246 9.35 -16.65 -12.73
CA GLU A 246 10.77 -16.41 -13.07
C GLU A 246 11.09 -16.72 -14.54
N ASP A 247 10.27 -17.50 -15.25
CA ASP A 247 10.48 -17.94 -16.64
C ASP A 247 9.60 -17.25 -17.70
N HIS A 248 8.55 -16.52 -17.28
CA HIS A 248 7.65 -15.81 -18.21
C HIS A 248 6.78 -14.74 -17.52
N ILE A 249 6.24 -13.81 -18.31
CA ILE A 249 5.13 -12.93 -17.93
C ILE A 249 3.93 -13.13 -18.88
N TYR A 250 2.72 -13.11 -18.32
CA TYR A 250 1.49 -13.23 -19.09
C TYR A 250 1.11 -11.94 -19.83
N MET A 251 0.66 -12.10 -21.07
CA MET A 251 0.02 -11.06 -21.88
C MET A 251 -1.45 -11.40 -22.12
N SER A 252 -2.21 -10.51 -22.77
CA SER A 252 -3.63 -10.73 -23.06
C SER A 252 -3.89 -11.87 -24.04
N ASP A 253 -2.99 -12.08 -25.01
CA ASP A 253 -3.09 -13.07 -26.08
C ASP A 253 -1.91 -14.06 -26.11
N GLY A 254 -1.09 -14.10 -25.05
CA GLY A 254 0.15 -14.86 -25.07
C GLY A 254 1.02 -14.75 -23.83
N LEU A 255 2.34 -14.88 -24.03
CA LEU A 255 3.35 -14.70 -22.99
C LEU A 255 4.68 -14.17 -23.55
N ILE A 256 5.41 -13.43 -22.72
CA ILE A 256 6.83 -13.14 -22.94
C ILE A 256 7.63 -14.18 -22.16
N CYS A 257 8.46 -14.96 -22.85
CA CYS A 257 9.27 -16.03 -22.29
C CYS A 257 10.71 -15.57 -22.05
N GLY A 258 11.27 -15.95 -20.90
CA GLY A 258 12.64 -15.62 -20.52
C GLY A 258 13.72 -16.46 -21.21
N LYS A 259 13.38 -17.22 -22.25
CA LYS A 259 14.35 -18.06 -22.98
C LYS A 259 15.51 -17.19 -23.51
N SER A 260 16.71 -17.56 -23.12
CA SER A 260 18.00 -16.98 -23.48
C SER A 260 18.49 -17.54 -24.82
N ASN A 261 19.19 -16.71 -25.60
CA ASN A 261 19.87 -17.10 -26.84
C ASN A 261 21.28 -17.66 -26.57
N SER A 262 21.91 -17.28 -25.44
CA SER A 262 23.28 -17.65 -25.08
C SER A 262 23.48 -19.13 -24.71
N SER A 263 22.41 -19.89 -24.46
CA SER A 263 22.54 -21.33 -24.22
C SER A 263 22.51 -22.11 -25.53
N THR A 264 23.68 -22.36 -26.11
CA THR A 264 23.86 -23.41 -27.12
C THR A 264 23.40 -24.75 -26.55
N GLU A 265 22.39 -25.37 -27.17
CA GLU A 265 21.93 -26.75 -26.99
C GLU A 265 22.18 -27.38 -25.60
N MET A 266 21.43 -26.96 -24.59
CA MET A 266 21.30 -27.81 -23.41
C MET A 266 20.46 -29.03 -23.78
N VAL A 267 21.14 -30.15 -24.03
CA VAL A 267 20.57 -31.50 -23.93
C VAL A 267 20.27 -31.76 -22.45
N MET A 268 19.26 -31.08 -21.91
CA MET A 268 18.74 -31.41 -20.59
C MET A 268 18.01 -32.76 -20.70
N PRO A 269 18.34 -33.77 -19.88
CA PRO A 269 17.53 -34.97 -19.81
C PRO A 269 16.08 -34.54 -19.49
N PRO A 270 15.06 -35.05 -20.21
CA PRO A 270 13.64 -34.73 -19.96
C PRO A 270 13.16 -35.02 -18.52
N THR A 271 14.00 -35.62 -17.70
CA THR A 271 13.74 -36.05 -16.32
C THR A 271 14.28 -35.11 -15.25
N TYR A 272 14.94 -33.98 -15.60
CA TYR A 272 15.42 -33.04 -14.60
C TYR A 272 14.25 -32.26 -13.97
N GLN A 273 14.15 -32.29 -12.64
CA GLN A 273 13.12 -31.56 -11.90
C GLN A 273 13.25 -30.05 -12.17
N GLY A 274 12.17 -29.41 -12.61
CA GLY A 274 12.19 -27.98 -12.98
C GLY A 274 12.40 -27.70 -14.46
N THR A 275 12.47 -28.73 -15.32
CA THR A 275 12.52 -28.53 -16.78
C THR A 275 11.19 -27.95 -17.32
N PRO A 276 11.20 -26.85 -18.11
CA PRO A 276 10.00 -26.32 -18.74
C PRO A 276 9.36 -27.33 -19.71
N GLY A 277 8.02 -27.36 -19.78
CA GLY A 277 7.30 -28.32 -20.64
C GLY A 277 7.72 -28.27 -22.13
N CYS A 278 8.14 -27.10 -22.61
CA CYS A 278 8.61 -26.95 -24.00
C CYS A 278 9.91 -27.69 -24.32
N VAL A 279 10.74 -27.99 -23.33
CA VAL A 279 11.93 -28.81 -23.52
C VAL A 279 11.53 -30.29 -23.63
N CYS A 280 10.50 -30.71 -22.91
CA CYS A 280 10.03 -32.09 -22.93
C CYS A 280 9.17 -32.42 -24.15
N GLU A 281 8.27 -31.51 -24.55
CA GLU A 281 7.23 -31.75 -25.56
C GLU A 281 7.46 -30.99 -26.87
N GLY A 282 8.52 -30.18 -26.95
CA GLY A 282 8.85 -29.37 -28.13
C GLY A 282 7.90 -28.19 -28.38
N SER A 283 6.95 -27.91 -27.48
CA SER A 283 5.96 -26.84 -27.63
C SER A 283 5.66 -26.15 -26.30
N CYS A 284 5.23 -24.87 -26.36
CA CYS A 284 4.89 -24.14 -25.14
C CYS A 284 3.67 -24.76 -24.44
N TYR A 285 3.70 -24.83 -23.10
CA TYR A 285 2.61 -25.41 -22.31
C TYR A 285 1.32 -24.56 -22.36
N LYS A 286 1.44 -23.28 -22.70
CA LYS A 286 0.31 -22.35 -22.79
C LYS A 286 0.02 -22.05 -24.26
N PRO A 287 -1.24 -22.17 -24.73
CA PRO A 287 -1.61 -21.76 -26.07
C PRO A 287 -1.57 -20.23 -26.20
N GLY A 288 -1.31 -19.74 -27.41
CA GLY A 288 -1.26 -18.31 -27.72
C GLY A 288 0.06 -17.88 -28.34
N ASN A 289 0.25 -16.56 -28.45
CA ASN A 289 1.44 -15.99 -29.02
C ASN A 289 2.63 -16.04 -28.04
N LEU A 290 3.82 -16.28 -28.56
CA LEU A 290 5.05 -16.39 -27.77
C LEU A 290 6.05 -15.32 -28.23
N PHE A 291 6.41 -14.42 -27.34
CA PHE A 291 7.50 -13.45 -27.55
C PHE A 291 8.70 -13.82 -26.68
N TYR A 292 9.93 -13.74 -27.18
CA TYR A 292 11.13 -14.02 -26.39
C TYR A 292 11.70 -12.73 -25.80
N MET A 293 12.04 -12.75 -24.51
CA MET A 293 12.66 -11.62 -23.84
C MET A 293 14.01 -11.23 -24.49
N SER A 294 14.73 -12.19 -25.07
CA SER A 294 15.98 -11.97 -25.81
C SER A 294 15.80 -11.15 -27.10
N ASP A 295 14.58 -11.07 -27.62
CA ASP A 295 14.23 -10.27 -28.80
C ASP A 295 13.78 -8.86 -28.45
N LEU A 296 13.59 -8.55 -27.16
CA LEU A 296 13.11 -7.25 -26.71
C LEU A 296 14.21 -6.18 -26.78
N ASN A 297 14.00 -5.12 -27.55
CA ASN A 297 14.99 -4.05 -27.74
C ASN A 297 14.84 -2.90 -26.74
N ALA A 298 14.89 -3.17 -25.43
CA ALA A 298 14.85 -2.15 -24.38
C ALA A 298 16.15 -2.08 -23.57
N PHE A 299 16.67 -0.88 -23.26
CA PHE A 299 17.89 -0.68 -22.47
C PHE A 299 17.68 -0.95 -20.98
N HIS A 300 16.52 -0.57 -20.46
CA HIS A 300 16.11 -0.87 -19.10
C HIS A 300 14.72 -1.49 -19.09
N ILE A 301 14.56 -2.54 -18.29
CA ILE A 301 13.29 -3.23 -18.11
C ILE A 301 12.96 -3.22 -16.63
N PHE A 302 11.76 -2.72 -16.29
CA PHE A 302 11.18 -2.84 -14.97
C PHE A 302 9.97 -3.77 -15.01
N LEU A 303 10.11 -4.98 -14.45
CA LEU A 303 9.05 -5.96 -14.32
C LEU A 303 8.43 -5.90 -12.91
N ASN A 304 7.31 -5.19 -12.78
CA ASN A 304 6.49 -5.19 -11.58
C ASN A 304 5.57 -6.41 -11.59
N SER A 305 6.11 -7.54 -11.16
CA SER A 305 5.40 -8.82 -11.09
C SER A 305 5.86 -9.67 -9.91
N CYS A 306 5.11 -10.72 -9.57
CA CYS A 306 5.59 -11.78 -8.68
C CYS A 306 6.78 -12.50 -9.30
N GLN A 307 7.84 -12.75 -8.52
CA GLN A 307 8.96 -13.62 -8.87
C GLN A 307 9.55 -13.35 -10.26
N GLY A 308 9.52 -12.10 -10.74
CA GLY A 308 9.98 -11.78 -12.08
C GLY A 308 11.50 -11.84 -12.25
N MET A 309 12.23 -12.21 -11.18
CA MET A 309 13.68 -12.45 -11.21
C MET A 309 14.12 -13.48 -10.19
N LYS A 310 15.04 -14.35 -10.61
CA LYS A 310 15.94 -15.13 -9.75
C LYS A 310 17.35 -15.07 -10.34
N ILE A 311 18.34 -14.68 -9.54
CA ILE A 311 19.73 -14.56 -10.02
C ILE A 311 20.41 -15.92 -9.96
N GLY A 312 20.55 -16.51 -8.76
CA GLY A 312 21.18 -17.83 -8.58
C GLY A 312 20.17 -18.98 -8.40
N ASP A 313 19.35 -18.92 -7.35
CA ASP A 313 18.47 -20.04 -6.92
C ASP A 313 17.14 -20.08 -7.71
N SER A 314 17.22 -20.34 -9.01
CA SER A 314 16.04 -20.47 -9.88
C SER A 314 15.46 -21.89 -9.83
N LYS A 315 14.14 -22.01 -9.89
CA LYS A 315 13.42 -23.30 -10.05
C LYS A 315 13.58 -23.89 -11.45
N TYR A 316 13.62 -23.03 -12.46
CA TYR A 316 13.87 -23.36 -13.86
C TYR A 316 15.36 -23.15 -14.18
N PRO A 317 15.91 -23.83 -15.20
CA PRO A 317 17.25 -23.54 -15.69
C PRO A 317 17.40 -22.03 -16.03
N LEU A 318 18.57 -21.45 -15.73
CA LEU A 318 18.78 -20.00 -15.82
C LEU A 318 18.61 -19.45 -17.24
N ASN A 319 18.79 -20.27 -18.26
CA ASN A 319 18.54 -19.91 -19.64
C ASN A 319 17.05 -19.78 -19.99
N PHE A 320 16.13 -20.00 -19.06
CA PHE A 320 14.72 -19.64 -19.19
C PHE A 320 14.33 -18.46 -18.31
N ASN A 321 15.25 -17.94 -17.49
CA ASN A 321 14.96 -16.88 -16.55
C ASN A 321 14.79 -15.53 -17.26
N MET A 322 13.76 -14.78 -16.88
CA MET A 322 13.42 -13.49 -17.46
C MET A 322 14.59 -12.48 -17.42
N VAL A 323 15.39 -12.47 -16.35
CA VAL A 323 16.53 -11.55 -16.26
C VAL A 323 17.60 -11.86 -17.30
N TYR A 324 17.93 -13.13 -17.51
CA TYR A 324 18.99 -13.52 -18.43
C TYR A 324 18.54 -13.45 -19.90
N GLY A 325 17.27 -13.76 -20.17
CA GLY A 325 16.65 -13.45 -21.46
C GLY A 325 16.76 -11.96 -21.79
N ALA A 326 16.53 -11.07 -20.81
CA ALA A 326 16.70 -9.63 -21.00
C ALA A 326 18.17 -9.24 -21.19
N LEU A 327 19.10 -9.85 -20.45
CA LEU A 327 20.53 -9.59 -20.59
C LEU A 327 21.12 -10.12 -21.91
N ASP A 328 20.47 -11.04 -22.61
CA ASP A 328 20.82 -11.42 -23.99
C ASP A 328 20.30 -10.42 -25.02
N SER A 329 19.35 -9.57 -24.64
CA SER A 329 18.79 -8.52 -25.48
C SER A 329 19.61 -7.22 -25.37
N LEU A 330 18.99 -6.08 -25.70
CA LEU A 330 19.60 -4.76 -25.55
C LEU A 330 19.69 -4.28 -24.08
N ALA A 331 19.08 -4.99 -23.13
CA ALA A 331 19.01 -4.50 -21.75
C ALA A 331 20.40 -4.41 -21.10
N CYS A 332 20.74 -3.25 -20.57
CA CYS A 332 21.89 -3.05 -19.68
C CYS A 332 21.48 -3.09 -18.21
N SER A 333 20.17 -3.14 -17.93
CA SER A 333 19.64 -3.25 -16.59
C SER A 333 18.23 -3.83 -16.56
N TYR A 334 17.92 -4.53 -15.48
CA TYR A 334 16.66 -5.22 -15.25
C TYR A 334 16.29 -5.09 -13.78
N LEU A 335 15.08 -4.60 -13.51
CA LEU A 335 14.52 -4.43 -12.18
C LEU A 335 13.30 -5.33 -12.05
N SER A 336 13.23 -6.13 -10.99
CA SER A 336 12.05 -6.93 -10.69
C SER A 336 12.04 -7.35 -9.23
N SER A 337 10.91 -7.87 -8.78
CA SER A 337 10.82 -8.54 -7.48
C SER A 337 11.41 -9.94 -7.53
N THR A 338 11.99 -10.38 -6.41
CA THR A 338 12.47 -11.76 -6.19
C THR A 338 11.47 -12.64 -5.45
N GLY A 339 10.37 -12.05 -4.96
CA GLY A 339 9.37 -12.69 -4.12
C GLY A 339 7.95 -12.56 -4.67
N ILE A 340 6.96 -13.02 -3.91
CA ILE A 340 5.54 -12.81 -4.22
C ILE A 340 5.19 -11.39 -3.78
N LYS A 341 4.51 -10.64 -4.67
CA LYS A 341 4.01 -9.30 -4.38
C LYS A 341 2.68 -9.08 -5.09
N ASN A 342 1.79 -8.26 -4.53
CA ASN A 342 0.51 -7.95 -5.17
C ASN A 342 0.71 -7.04 -6.38
N GLY A 343 1.66 -6.09 -6.27
CA GLY A 343 2.01 -5.14 -7.33
C GLY A 343 0.93 -4.12 -7.63
N HIS A 344 1.25 -2.86 -7.40
CA HIS A 344 0.41 -1.72 -7.73
C HIS A 344 1.01 -0.95 -8.92
N GLU A 345 0.17 -0.51 -9.86
CA GLU A 345 0.64 0.23 -11.05
C GLU A 345 1.33 1.55 -10.72
N GLY A 346 0.92 2.20 -9.61
CA GLY A 346 1.54 3.42 -9.11
C GLY A 346 3.05 3.26 -8.88
N GLU A 347 3.52 2.04 -8.61
CA GLU A 347 4.96 1.74 -8.47
C GLU A 347 5.73 1.99 -9.78
N ASN A 348 5.15 1.64 -10.94
CA ASN A 348 5.74 1.90 -12.25
C ASN A 348 5.75 3.40 -12.55
N PHE A 349 4.70 4.13 -12.19
CA PHE A 349 4.66 5.59 -12.36
C PHE A 349 5.63 6.32 -11.44
N LEU A 350 5.76 5.90 -10.18
CA LEU A 350 6.76 6.44 -9.25
C LEU A 350 8.16 6.23 -9.81
N TYR A 351 8.47 4.98 -10.20
CA TYR A 351 9.77 4.63 -10.74
C TYR A 351 10.08 5.40 -12.02
N TYR A 352 9.11 5.51 -12.94
CA TYR A 352 9.20 6.34 -14.14
C TYR A 352 9.48 7.80 -13.81
N GLY A 353 8.72 8.38 -12.87
CA GLY A 353 8.90 9.74 -12.39
C GLY A 353 10.31 9.98 -11.85
N LEU A 354 10.82 9.07 -11.03
CA LEU A 354 12.15 9.16 -10.43
C LEU A 354 13.25 9.15 -11.49
N ILE A 355 13.24 8.18 -12.41
CA ILE A 355 14.28 8.09 -13.46
C ILE A 355 14.21 9.27 -14.44
N LYS A 356 13.00 9.73 -14.81
CA LYS A 356 12.83 10.91 -15.69
C LYS A 356 13.29 12.20 -15.02
N SER A 357 13.26 12.25 -13.68
CA SER A 357 13.75 13.38 -12.89
C SER A 357 15.27 13.35 -12.65
N GLY A 358 16.02 12.48 -13.34
CA GLY A 358 17.48 12.44 -13.28
C GLY A 358 18.09 11.58 -12.18
N HIS A 359 17.26 10.82 -11.46
CA HIS A 359 17.76 9.78 -10.55
C HIS A 359 18.39 8.65 -11.36
N SER A 360 19.44 8.06 -10.80
CA SER A 360 19.95 6.78 -11.26
C SER A 360 18.91 5.67 -11.04
N ILE A 361 19.02 4.58 -11.80
CA ILE A 361 18.15 3.42 -11.64
C ILE A 361 18.26 2.83 -10.23
N GLY A 362 19.45 2.87 -9.61
CA GLY A 362 19.65 2.44 -8.24
C GLY A 362 18.93 3.34 -7.22
N GLU A 363 19.02 4.66 -7.35
CA GLU A 363 18.29 5.60 -6.50
C GLU A 363 16.77 5.45 -6.66
N ALA A 364 16.30 5.28 -7.89
CA ALA A 364 14.89 5.05 -8.15
C ALA A 364 14.40 3.74 -7.50
N THR A 365 15.19 2.66 -7.56
CA THR A 365 14.91 1.40 -6.84
C THR A 365 14.90 1.59 -5.33
N LEU A 366 15.83 2.37 -4.79
CA LEU A 366 15.92 2.69 -3.36
C LEU A 366 14.65 3.41 -2.88
N TYR A 367 14.25 4.48 -3.56
CA TYR A 367 13.04 5.23 -3.23
C TYR A 367 11.78 4.38 -3.36
N LEU A 368 11.69 3.54 -4.39
CA LEU A 368 10.57 2.62 -4.57
C LEU A 368 10.44 1.63 -3.40
N ASN A 369 11.55 0.99 -3.00
CA ASN A 369 11.55 0.08 -1.86
C ASN A 369 11.27 0.81 -0.53
N ASN A 370 11.75 2.04 -0.37
CA ASN A 370 11.48 2.84 0.83
C ASN A 370 9.99 3.22 0.92
N ALA A 371 9.36 3.61 -0.20
CA ALA A 371 7.92 3.86 -0.25
C ALA A 371 7.12 2.60 0.13
N LEU A 372 7.46 1.44 -0.42
CA LEU A 372 6.79 0.17 -0.05
C LEU A 372 6.89 -0.13 1.44
N ARG A 373 8.09 0.04 2.03
CA ARG A 373 8.35 -0.19 3.45
C ARG A 373 7.55 0.77 4.32
N THR A 374 7.59 2.06 4.02
CA THR A 374 6.94 3.10 4.83
C THR A 374 5.42 3.01 4.74
N GLN A 375 4.86 2.73 3.58
CA GLN A 375 3.42 2.80 3.34
C GLN A 375 2.68 1.47 3.66
N LEU A 376 3.42 0.44 4.06
CA LEU A 376 2.93 -0.91 4.36
C LEU A 376 2.02 -1.44 3.23
N ILE A 377 2.44 -1.24 1.98
CA ILE A 377 1.71 -1.69 0.78
C ILE A 377 2.07 -3.14 0.51
N ASP A 378 3.36 -3.42 0.50
CA ASP A 378 3.95 -4.70 0.12
C ASP A 378 5.36 -4.80 0.70
N TYR A 379 5.95 -5.98 0.59
CA TYR A 379 7.32 -6.22 1.02
C TYR A 379 8.33 -5.58 0.03
N PRO A 380 9.34 -4.82 0.51
CA PRO A 380 10.35 -4.17 -0.33
C PRO A 380 11.27 -5.21 -0.98
N SER A 381 10.85 -5.72 -2.14
CA SER A 381 11.42 -6.91 -2.80
C SER A 381 12.12 -6.61 -4.12
N TYR A 382 12.18 -5.34 -4.53
CA TYR A 382 12.78 -4.98 -5.81
C TYR A 382 14.29 -5.06 -5.74
N LEU A 383 14.84 -5.79 -6.69
CA LEU A 383 16.27 -6.01 -6.86
C LEU A 383 16.69 -5.59 -8.27
N LEU A 384 17.80 -4.89 -8.36
CA LEU A 384 18.34 -4.39 -9.62
C LEU A 384 19.49 -5.29 -10.09
N VAL A 385 19.38 -5.81 -11.31
CA VAL A 385 20.51 -6.37 -12.06
C VAL A 385 20.96 -5.34 -13.08
N GLY A 386 22.24 -4.94 -13.03
CA GLY A 386 22.81 -3.82 -13.75
C GLY A 386 23.59 -2.88 -12.82
N ASP A 387 24.24 -1.88 -13.42
CA ASP A 387 24.98 -0.86 -12.64
C ASP A 387 24.00 0.14 -12.01
N PRO A 388 23.94 0.25 -10.67
CA PRO A 388 23.02 1.16 -9.98
C PRO A 388 23.26 2.64 -10.28
N ALA A 389 24.45 3.03 -10.75
CA ALA A 389 24.79 4.42 -11.04
C ALA A 389 24.28 4.90 -12.42
N ILE A 390 23.71 4.01 -13.25
CA ILE A 390 23.21 4.39 -14.58
C ILE A 390 22.05 5.38 -14.44
N LYS A 391 22.17 6.52 -15.12
CA LYS A 391 21.07 7.48 -15.32
C LYS A 391 20.50 7.34 -16.72
N GLN A 392 19.22 6.99 -16.81
CA GLN A 392 18.53 6.89 -18.11
C GLN A 392 18.30 8.27 -18.74
N TYR A 393 18.00 9.26 -17.89
CA TYR A 393 17.72 10.63 -18.30
C TYR A 393 18.65 11.57 -17.52
N PRO A 394 19.94 11.69 -17.90
CA PRO A 394 20.93 12.43 -17.11
C PRO A 394 20.61 13.92 -16.96
N ASN A 395 19.86 14.49 -17.91
CA ASN A 395 19.40 15.89 -17.91
C ASN A 395 18.01 16.08 -17.28
N GLY A 396 17.45 15.01 -16.69
CA GLY A 396 16.18 15.09 -15.97
C GLY A 396 16.28 16.04 -14.78
N THR A 397 15.22 16.82 -14.57
CA THR A 397 15.11 17.76 -13.44
C THR A 397 13.99 17.34 -12.51
N LEU A 398 14.29 17.29 -11.21
CA LEU A 398 13.28 17.07 -10.18
C LEU A 398 12.69 18.41 -9.73
N GLU A 399 11.38 18.58 -9.89
CA GLU A 399 10.65 19.67 -9.26
C GLU A 399 10.49 19.39 -7.77
N LYS A 400 10.93 20.35 -6.93
CA LYS A 400 11.05 20.16 -5.50
C LYS A 400 10.51 21.37 -4.73
N HIS A 401 9.65 21.10 -3.76
CA HIS A 401 9.16 22.06 -2.78
C HIS A 401 9.48 21.58 -1.36
N SER A 402 9.73 22.51 -0.45
CA SER A 402 10.02 22.21 0.96
C SER A 402 9.10 23.03 1.85
N PHE A 403 8.56 22.38 2.88
CA PHE A 403 7.64 22.94 3.86
C PHE A 403 8.10 22.63 5.27
N VAL A 404 7.87 23.58 6.16
CA VAL A 404 7.98 23.40 7.61
C VAL A 404 6.58 23.54 8.18
N VAL A 405 6.10 22.50 8.86
CA VAL A 405 4.76 22.51 9.45
C VAL A 405 4.86 23.21 10.81
N GLU A 406 4.18 24.34 10.96
CA GLU A 406 4.01 24.98 12.26
C GLU A 406 3.00 24.18 13.10
N GLN A 407 3.31 23.99 14.39
CA GLN A 407 2.60 23.07 15.29
C GLN A 407 1.08 23.11 15.14
N GLY A 408 0.52 22.00 14.62
CA GLY A 408 -0.92 21.76 14.54
C GLY A 408 -1.58 22.08 13.19
N ASN A 409 -0.94 22.82 12.28
CA ASN A 409 -1.53 23.11 10.97
C ASN A 409 -1.06 22.11 9.89
N ARG A 410 -1.78 21.00 9.75
CA ARG A 410 -1.47 19.92 8.80
C ARG A 410 -2.00 20.15 7.38
N GLU A 411 -2.31 21.40 7.02
CA GLU A 411 -2.77 21.79 5.69
C GLU A 411 -1.79 22.76 5.04
N PHE A 412 -1.45 22.53 3.77
CA PHE A 412 -0.64 23.44 2.97
C PHE A 412 -1.16 23.55 1.54
N THR A 413 -0.97 24.72 0.96
CA THR A 413 -1.40 25.04 -0.41
C THR A 413 -0.18 25.40 -1.24
N LEU A 414 -0.08 24.78 -2.41
CA LEU A 414 0.88 25.11 -3.44
C LEU A 414 0.15 25.82 -4.59
N GLU A 415 0.67 26.96 -5.04
CA GLU A 415 0.17 27.71 -6.19
C GLU A 415 1.02 27.44 -7.43
N ASP A 416 0.41 27.47 -8.63
CA ASP A 416 1.07 27.31 -9.93
C ASP A 416 2.00 26.08 -10.02
N VAL A 417 1.49 24.93 -9.57
CA VAL A 417 2.25 23.67 -9.48
C VAL A 417 2.39 23.02 -10.84
N ILE A 418 3.61 22.62 -11.15
CA ILE A 418 3.90 21.75 -12.30
C ILE A 418 4.29 20.38 -11.75
N ILE A 419 3.79 19.32 -12.38
CA ILE A 419 4.20 17.93 -12.12
C ILE A 419 4.65 17.36 -13.45
N ASN A 420 5.94 17.06 -13.59
CA ASN A 420 6.50 16.63 -14.87
C ASN A 420 7.70 15.66 -14.72
N PRO A 421 7.48 14.33 -14.62
CA PRO A 421 6.25 13.63 -14.25
C PRO A 421 6.10 13.48 -12.73
N LEU A 422 7.05 14.03 -11.96
CA LEU A 422 7.19 13.85 -10.52
C LEU A 422 7.40 15.21 -9.85
N LEU A 423 6.67 15.42 -8.76
CA LEU A 423 6.87 16.49 -7.80
C LEU A 423 7.31 15.86 -6.47
N LYS A 424 8.40 16.38 -5.88
CA LYS A 424 8.82 16.04 -4.51
C LYS A 424 8.47 17.17 -3.55
N VAL A 425 7.76 16.84 -2.50
CA VAL A 425 7.44 17.74 -1.38
C VAL A 425 8.14 17.23 -0.12
N GLU A 426 9.02 18.04 0.45
CA GLU A 426 9.70 17.75 1.72
C GLU A 426 8.96 18.40 2.88
N ILE A 427 8.49 17.61 3.82
CA ILE A 427 7.70 18.07 4.97
C ILE A 427 8.53 17.90 6.24
N SER A 428 8.92 19.03 6.83
CA SER A 428 9.67 19.08 8.08
C SER A 428 8.71 19.34 9.24
N ASP A 429 8.37 18.29 9.97
CA ASP A 429 7.57 18.33 11.20
C ASP A 429 8.12 17.29 12.17
N SER A 430 8.85 17.74 13.19
CA SER A 430 9.48 16.81 14.14
C SER A 430 8.46 16.01 14.94
N GLN A 431 7.29 16.58 15.24
CA GLN A 431 6.27 15.91 16.01
C GLN A 431 5.60 14.83 15.16
N LEU A 432 5.18 15.19 13.94
CA LEU A 432 4.60 14.23 12.99
C LEU A 432 5.59 13.11 12.65
N PHE A 433 6.87 13.45 12.45
CA PHE A 433 7.92 12.47 12.21
C PHE A 433 8.04 11.49 13.37
N THR A 434 8.06 12.00 14.61
CA THR A 434 8.07 11.18 15.83
C THR A 434 6.80 10.33 15.96
N GLU A 435 5.61 10.89 15.70
CA GLU A 435 4.33 10.15 15.73
C GLU A 435 4.37 8.92 14.82
N VAL A 436 4.87 9.08 13.59
CA VAL A 436 4.95 8.00 12.59
C VAL A 436 6.07 7.00 12.88
N VAL A 437 7.23 7.47 13.33
CA VAL A 437 8.39 6.58 13.57
C VAL A 437 8.26 5.80 14.87
N GLU A 438 7.74 6.41 15.94
CA GLU A 438 7.64 5.76 17.26
C GLU A 438 6.39 4.89 17.42
N ASN A 439 5.31 5.18 16.70
CA ASN A 439 4.13 4.29 16.65
C ASN A 439 4.14 3.48 15.37
N GLU A 440 4.72 2.26 15.41
CA GLU A 440 4.69 1.27 14.31
C GLU A 440 3.26 0.90 13.83
N GLN A 441 2.22 1.37 14.53
CA GLN A 441 0.82 1.22 14.18
C GLN A 441 0.20 2.49 13.58
N GLN A 442 0.95 3.51 13.17
CA GLN A 442 0.44 4.72 12.52
C GLN A 442 0.92 4.81 11.07
N ASN A 443 0.00 5.15 10.16
CA ASN A 443 0.27 5.46 8.77
C ASN A 443 -0.16 6.90 8.49
N LEU A 444 0.59 7.58 7.62
CA LEU A 444 0.15 8.84 7.04
C LEU A 444 -0.79 8.57 5.87
N ASP A 445 -1.90 9.30 5.86
CA ASP A 445 -2.69 9.53 4.67
C ASP A 445 -2.63 11.01 4.28
N PHE A 446 -2.83 11.28 3.00
CA PHE A 446 -2.78 12.61 2.43
C PHE A 446 -4.07 12.82 1.65
N ALA A 447 -4.86 13.80 2.09
CA ALA A 447 -6.00 14.30 1.35
C ALA A 447 -5.54 15.43 0.42
N PHE A 448 -6.00 15.37 -0.83
CA PHE A 448 -5.63 16.32 -1.87
C PHE A 448 -6.88 17.01 -2.41
N ASP A 449 -6.83 18.34 -2.51
CA ASP A 449 -7.79 19.14 -3.27
C ASP A 449 -7.00 19.99 -4.28
N PHE A 450 -7.51 20.14 -5.50
CA PHE A 450 -6.77 20.84 -6.54
C PHE A 450 -7.69 21.56 -7.52
N LYS A 451 -7.19 22.68 -8.04
CA LYS A 451 -7.81 23.44 -9.13
C LYS A 451 -6.90 23.42 -10.34
N GLY A 452 -7.42 22.94 -11.46
CA GLY A 452 -6.65 22.84 -12.68
C GLY A 452 -7.29 21.90 -13.69
N LYS A 453 -6.56 21.65 -14.77
CA LYS A 453 -7.01 20.73 -15.82
C LYS A 453 -6.92 19.30 -15.31
N VAL A 454 -7.98 18.51 -15.53
CA VAL A 454 -8.00 17.09 -15.16
C VAL A 454 -7.09 16.31 -16.10
N CYS A 455 -6.20 15.52 -15.52
CA CYS A 455 -5.29 14.59 -16.19
C CYS A 455 -6.08 13.44 -16.87
N LYS A 456 -5.64 13.00 -18.05
CA LYS A 456 -6.09 11.76 -18.69
C LYS A 456 -5.48 10.53 -18.02
N THR A 457 -4.26 10.67 -17.50
CA THR A 457 -3.58 9.60 -16.75
C THR A 457 -3.91 9.67 -15.26
N PRO A 458 -3.92 8.51 -14.55
CA PRO A 458 -4.12 8.53 -13.10
C PRO A 458 -3.03 9.35 -12.39
N PHE A 459 -3.42 9.90 -11.24
CA PHE A 459 -2.57 10.72 -10.39
C PHE A 459 -2.34 10.00 -9.07
N PHE A 460 -1.09 9.87 -8.63
CA PHE A 460 -0.72 9.07 -7.48
C PHE A 460 0.16 9.84 -6.50
N TYR A 461 0.28 9.33 -5.28
CA TYR A 461 1.27 9.76 -4.31
C TYR A 461 1.96 8.60 -3.61
N SER A 462 3.21 8.80 -3.20
CA SER A 462 3.93 7.90 -2.31
C SER A 462 4.71 8.72 -1.30
N TYR A 463 5.06 8.15 -0.15
CA TYR A 463 5.95 8.85 0.77
C TYR A 463 7.00 7.91 1.37
N SER A 464 8.15 8.49 1.70
CA SER A 464 9.22 7.84 2.46
C SER A 464 9.66 8.71 3.62
N LEU A 465 10.26 8.07 4.62
CA LEU A 465 10.85 8.76 5.77
C LEU A 465 12.34 8.93 5.55
N ASN A 466 12.83 10.16 5.70
CA ASN A 466 14.25 10.47 5.74
C ASN A 466 14.64 10.73 7.20
N GLU A 467 15.12 9.70 7.89
CA GLU A 467 15.53 9.75 9.30
C GLU A 467 16.75 10.64 9.53
N SER A 468 17.63 10.73 8.53
CA SER A 468 18.85 11.54 8.63
C SER A 468 18.52 13.02 8.82
N ASN A 469 17.50 13.49 8.11
CA ASN A 469 17.05 14.89 8.16
C ASN A 469 15.77 15.08 8.97
N LYS A 470 15.13 14.01 9.45
CA LYS A 470 13.80 14.00 10.08
C LYS A 470 12.73 14.66 9.21
N VAL A 471 12.69 14.29 7.94
CA VAL A 471 11.77 14.84 6.93
C VAL A 471 10.92 13.73 6.34
N ILE A 472 9.65 14.02 6.09
CA ILE A 472 8.77 13.17 5.28
C ILE A 472 8.88 13.62 3.83
N GLU A 473 9.27 12.71 2.94
CA GLU A 473 9.40 12.96 1.51
C GLU A 473 8.14 12.46 0.81
N LEU A 474 7.25 13.37 0.42
CA LEU A 474 6.04 13.09 -0.34
C LEU A 474 6.32 13.23 -1.83
N PHE A 475 6.10 12.16 -2.58
CA PHE A 475 6.21 12.08 -4.02
C PHE A 475 4.81 12.13 -4.62
N ILE A 476 4.58 13.06 -5.54
CA ILE A 476 3.31 13.22 -6.24
C ILE A 476 3.59 13.06 -7.72
N TYR A 477 2.94 12.12 -8.40
CA TYR A 477 3.37 11.70 -9.73
C TYR A 477 2.24 11.26 -10.65
N THR A 478 2.48 11.44 -11.94
CA THR A 478 1.63 10.99 -13.04
C THR A 478 2.48 10.73 -14.28
N ALA A 479 1.86 10.34 -15.40
CA ALA A 479 2.57 10.05 -16.64
C ALA A 479 2.71 11.27 -17.56
N GLU A 480 1.79 12.23 -17.49
CA GLU A 480 1.82 13.43 -18.32
C GLU A 480 2.18 14.66 -17.51
N ARG A 481 2.66 15.71 -18.19
CA ARG A 481 2.85 17.01 -17.55
C ARG A 481 1.50 17.54 -17.09
N LEU A 482 1.38 17.81 -15.80
CA LEU A 482 0.19 18.36 -15.17
C LEU A 482 0.49 19.76 -14.62
N GLU A 483 -0.38 20.72 -14.96
CA GLU A 483 -0.30 22.10 -14.48
C GLU A 483 -1.55 22.38 -13.64
N LEU A 484 -1.33 22.72 -12.38
CA LEU A 484 -2.38 23.02 -11.41
C LEU A 484 -2.24 24.48 -10.98
N ALA A 485 -3.34 25.22 -11.00
CA ALA A 485 -3.36 26.56 -10.45
C ALA A 485 -3.19 26.52 -8.92
N GLU A 486 -3.73 25.47 -8.29
CA GLU A 486 -3.70 25.28 -6.85
C GLU A 486 -3.70 23.79 -6.50
N LEU A 487 -2.84 23.38 -5.58
CA LEU A 487 -2.81 22.05 -4.98
C LEU A 487 -2.76 22.17 -3.45
N LYS A 488 -3.88 21.86 -2.82
CA LYS A 488 -4.00 21.75 -1.37
C LYS A 488 -3.71 20.32 -0.93
N ILE A 489 -2.91 20.20 0.12
CA ILE A 489 -2.52 18.93 0.70
C ILE A 489 -2.80 19.01 2.20
N GLN A 490 -3.61 18.08 2.69
CA GLN A 490 -3.93 17.92 4.10
C GLN A 490 -3.37 16.58 4.57
N ILE A 491 -2.58 16.59 5.65
CA ILE A 491 -2.00 15.40 6.25
C ILE A 491 -2.91 14.88 7.35
N GLU A 492 -3.27 13.62 7.25
CA GLU A 492 -4.02 12.91 8.29
C GLU A 492 -3.17 11.76 8.84
N VAL A 493 -3.07 11.68 10.16
CA VAL A 493 -2.39 10.57 10.85
C VAL A 493 -3.46 9.60 11.29
N HIS A 494 -3.46 8.41 10.71
CA HIS A 494 -4.40 7.35 11.05
C HIS A 494 -3.66 6.22 11.73
N LEU A 495 -4.26 5.63 12.77
CA LEU A 495 -3.84 4.29 13.19
C LEU A 495 -4.07 3.34 12.01
N VAL A 496 -3.13 2.41 11.76
CA VAL A 496 -3.07 1.44 10.64
C VAL A 496 -4.32 0.56 10.52
N ASN A 497 -5.27 0.68 11.44
CA ASN A 497 -6.62 0.18 11.24
C ASN A 497 -7.47 1.22 10.54
N ASP A 498 -7.86 0.88 9.32
CA ASP A 498 -9.13 1.07 8.59
C ASP A 498 -10.39 1.30 9.48
N SER A 499 -10.29 2.22 10.44
CA SER A 499 -11.07 2.21 11.68
C SER A 499 -12.50 2.60 11.43
N TYR A 500 -12.70 3.53 10.50
CA TYR A 500 -14.02 4.00 10.12
C TYR A 500 -14.78 2.98 9.27
N VAL A 501 -14.15 2.37 8.26
CA VAL A 501 -14.82 1.33 7.46
C VAL A 501 -15.06 0.07 8.28
N ARG A 502 -14.16 -0.29 9.20
CA ARG A 502 -14.41 -1.35 10.18
C ARG A 502 -15.53 -0.99 11.15
N LYS A 503 -15.64 0.27 11.57
CA LYS A 503 -16.76 0.75 12.37
C LYS A 503 -18.08 0.57 11.61
N LEU A 504 -18.14 1.00 10.35
CA LEU A 504 -19.31 0.80 9.48
C LEU A 504 -19.63 -0.69 9.29
N LEU A 505 -18.63 -1.54 9.07
CA LEU A 505 -18.81 -3.01 9.01
C LEU A 505 -19.42 -3.55 10.30
N LYS A 506 -18.89 -3.16 11.45
CA LYS A 506 -19.41 -3.56 12.76
C LYS A 506 -20.86 -3.09 12.92
N THR A 507 -21.16 -1.85 12.55
CA THR A 507 -22.52 -1.31 12.61
C THR A 507 -23.49 -2.08 11.72
N VAL A 508 -23.11 -2.39 10.47
CA VAL A 508 -23.94 -3.19 9.55
C VAL A 508 -24.20 -4.58 10.13
N ASN A 509 -23.18 -5.25 10.69
CA ASN A 509 -23.35 -6.56 11.33
C ASN A 509 -24.29 -6.47 12.55
N ASN A 510 -24.15 -5.44 13.38
CA ASN A 510 -25.03 -5.21 14.54
C ASN A 510 -26.49 -4.98 14.09
N LEU A 511 -26.70 -4.22 13.00
CA LEU A 511 -28.03 -4.01 12.41
C LEU A 511 -28.66 -5.31 11.89
N GLU A 512 -27.87 -6.24 11.32
CA GLU A 512 -28.35 -7.56 10.94
C GLU A 512 -28.76 -8.42 12.16
N GLN A 513 -28.07 -8.27 13.28
CA GLN A 513 -28.34 -9.00 14.53
C GLN A 513 -29.57 -8.48 15.29
N LEU A 514 -30.20 -7.37 14.88
CA LEU A 514 -31.40 -6.84 15.53
C LEU A 514 -32.58 -7.82 15.54
N SER A 515 -32.62 -8.76 14.60
CA SER A 515 -33.62 -9.83 14.60
C SER A 515 -33.55 -10.68 15.86
N ASP A 516 -32.37 -10.85 16.46
CA ASP A 516 -32.18 -11.57 17.72
C ASP A 516 -32.94 -10.91 18.86
N LEU A 517 -32.97 -9.57 18.85
CA LEU A 517 -33.71 -8.73 19.80
C LEU A 517 -35.20 -8.61 19.47
N ASN A 518 -35.68 -9.35 18.47
CA ASN A 518 -37.05 -9.30 17.96
C ASN A 518 -37.44 -7.90 17.42
N ILE A 519 -36.45 -7.13 16.94
CA ILE A 519 -36.63 -5.90 16.20
C ILE A 519 -36.67 -6.27 14.72
N ASN A 520 -37.88 -6.32 14.15
CA ASN A 520 -38.11 -6.69 12.76
C ASN A 520 -38.63 -5.48 12.00
N VAL A 521 -37.72 -4.67 11.45
CA VAL A 521 -38.07 -3.54 10.59
C VAL A 521 -38.03 -4.03 9.14
N HIS A 522 -39.18 -4.15 8.48
CA HIS A 522 -39.29 -4.74 7.13
C HIS A 522 -38.36 -4.06 6.10
N ARG A 523 -38.06 -2.77 6.25
CA ARG A 523 -37.14 -2.04 5.34
C ARG A 523 -35.66 -2.31 5.62
N LEU A 524 -35.30 -2.75 6.83
CA LEU A 524 -33.91 -2.98 7.21
C LEU A 524 -33.28 -4.18 6.50
N ASP A 525 -34.01 -5.28 6.26
CA ASP A 525 -33.41 -6.45 5.60
C ASP A 525 -32.88 -6.14 4.19
N VAL A 526 -33.61 -5.29 3.45
CA VAL A 526 -33.18 -4.84 2.12
C VAL A 526 -32.01 -3.87 2.23
N ARG A 527 -32.11 -2.88 3.13
CA ARG A 527 -31.08 -1.85 3.35
C ARG A 527 -29.77 -2.43 3.90
N ASN A 528 -29.82 -3.43 4.78
CA ASN A 528 -28.65 -4.10 5.32
C ASN A 528 -27.90 -4.87 4.23
N LYS A 529 -28.63 -5.64 3.39
CA LYS A 529 -28.03 -6.29 2.21
C LYS A 529 -27.40 -5.31 1.25
N GLU A 530 -28.06 -4.17 0.99
CA GLU A 530 -27.49 -3.10 0.18
C GLU A 530 -26.24 -2.47 0.83
N SER A 531 -26.27 -2.26 2.14
CA SER A 531 -25.14 -1.71 2.92
C SER A 531 -23.95 -2.65 2.89
N TYR A 532 -24.17 -3.96 3.04
CA TYR A 532 -23.14 -5.00 2.94
C TYR A 532 -22.52 -5.06 1.53
N GLN A 533 -23.36 -5.00 0.49
CA GLN A 533 -22.87 -4.98 -0.89
C GLN A 533 -22.07 -3.70 -1.19
N ARG A 534 -22.53 -2.55 -0.69
CA ARG A 534 -21.81 -1.27 -0.81
C ARG A 534 -20.49 -1.31 -0.06
N LEU A 535 -20.47 -1.86 1.14
CA LEU A 535 -19.26 -2.03 1.94
C LEU A 535 -18.25 -2.93 1.22
N LYS A 536 -18.68 -4.05 0.63
CA LYS A 536 -17.83 -4.91 -0.20
C LYS A 536 -17.21 -4.13 -1.37
N ASN A 537 -18.01 -3.29 -2.04
CA ASN A 537 -17.55 -2.43 -3.12
C ASN A 537 -16.62 -1.31 -2.65
N VAL A 538 -16.82 -0.77 -1.44
CA VAL A 538 -15.92 0.23 -0.82
C VAL A 538 -14.60 -0.43 -0.49
N ASN A 539 -14.60 -1.63 0.09
CA ASN A 539 -13.39 -2.35 0.47
C ASN A 539 -12.53 -2.72 -0.76
N SER A 540 -13.16 -3.18 -1.86
CA SER A 540 -12.43 -3.43 -3.10
C SER A 540 -11.82 -2.14 -3.66
N LEU A 541 -12.56 -1.03 -3.63
CA LEU A 541 -12.04 0.25 -4.09
C LEU A 541 -10.99 0.85 -3.16
N LEU A 542 -11.05 0.64 -1.85
CA LEU A 542 -10.02 1.09 -0.92
C LEU A 542 -8.66 0.46 -1.25
N ALA A 543 -8.65 -0.85 -1.51
CA ALA A 543 -7.44 -1.55 -1.94
C ALA A 543 -6.89 -0.98 -3.26
N GLU A 544 -7.77 -0.64 -4.22
CA GLU A 544 -7.39 -0.10 -5.53
C GLU A 544 -7.15 1.42 -5.57
N SER A 545 -7.59 2.16 -4.54
CA SER A 545 -7.49 3.62 -4.46
C SER A 545 -6.40 4.07 -3.50
N LYS A 546 -5.85 3.16 -2.69
CA LYS A 546 -4.68 3.42 -1.87
C LYS A 546 -3.63 4.06 -2.76
N PHE A 547 -3.24 5.30 -2.43
CA PHE A 547 -2.23 6.07 -3.18
C PHE A 547 -2.64 6.62 -4.54
N ASN A 548 -3.90 6.41 -4.99
CA ASN A 548 -4.46 7.01 -6.20
C ASN A 548 -5.34 8.22 -5.83
N ILE A 549 -4.81 9.42 -6.04
CA ILE A 549 -5.44 10.69 -5.71
C ILE A 549 -6.80 10.82 -6.41
N THR A 550 -6.87 10.44 -7.70
CA THR A 550 -8.10 10.53 -8.50
C THR A 550 -9.21 9.62 -7.96
N ARG A 551 -8.86 8.43 -7.46
CA ARG A 551 -9.83 7.46 -6.93
C ARG A 551 -10.22 7.73 -5.48
N ASN A 552 -9.36 8.34 -4.66
CA ASN A 552 -9.64 8.62 -3.25
C ASN A 552 -10.95 9.40 -3.07
N LYS A 553 -11.16 10.48 -3.85
CA LYS A 553 -12.42 11.25 -3.81
C LYS A 553 -13.66 10.39 -4.07
N THR A 554 -13.59 9.48 -5.05
CA THR A 554 -14.69 8.56 -5.35
C THR A 554 -14.97 7.60 -4.20
N VAL A 555 -13.91 7.13 -3.52
CA VAL A 555 -14.04 6.25 -2.36
C VAL A 555 -14.64 7.00 -1.17
N GLN A 556 -14.17 8.21 -0.88
CA GLN A 556 -14.73 9.05 0.18
C GLN A 556 -16.22 9.35 -0.05
N ASP A 557 -16.61 9.68 -1.29
CA ASP A 557 -18.02 9.88 -1.63
C ASP A 557 -18.86 8.62 -1.43
N ARG A 558 -18.30 7.43 -1.71
CA ARG A 558 -18.97 6.14 -1.47
C ARG A 558 -19.05 5.80 0.01
N ILE A 559 -18.01 6.10 0.79
CA ILE A 559 -18.00 5.95 2.26
C ILE A 559 -19.04 6.86 2.88
N LYS A 560 -19.09 8.15 2.52
CA LYS A 560 -20.11 9.10 2.99
C LYS A 560 -21.53 8.64 2.67
N LYS A 561 -21.75 8.14 1.45
CA LYS A 561 -23.03 7.54 1.08
C LYS A 561 -23.34 6.34 1.96
N LEU A 562 -22.41 5.40 2.14
CA LEU A 562 -22.61 4.23 2.99
C LEU A 562 -22.93 4.63 4.44
N ASP A 563 -22.21 5.58 5.01
CA ASP A 563 -22.49 6.11 6.34
C ASP A 563 -23.90 6.69 6.42
N SER A 564 -24.32 7.52 5.46
CA SER A 564 -25.70 8.03 5.39
C SER A 564 -26.74 6.90 5.40
N TYR A 565 -26.52 5.82 4.64
CA TYR A 565 -27.42 4.65 4.65
C TYR A 565 -27.45 3.94 6.01
N VAL A 566 -26.31 3.86 6.69
CA VAL A 566 -26.20 3.29 8.02
C VAL A 566 -26.90 4.17 9.05
N GLN A 567 -26.72 5.49 9.00
CA GLN A 567 -27.41 6.44 9.88
C GLN A 567 -28.93 6.38 9.70
N GLU A 568 -29.43 6.38 8.46
CA GLU A 568 -30.86 6.22 8.17
C GLU A 568 -31.42 4.90 8.71
N SER A 569 -30.65 3.80 8.62
CA SER A 569 -31.04 2.51 9.19
C SER A 569 -31.18 2.58 10.72
N GLN A 570 -30.24 3.22 11.41
CA GLN A 570 -30.32 3.42 12.87
C GLN A 570 -31.51 4.30 13.27
N GLU A 571 -31.81 5.34 12.48
CA GLU A 571 -32.98 6.18 12.69
C GLU A 571 -34.29 5.38 12.55
N GLU A 572 -34.40 4.52 11.53
CA GLU A 572 -35.57 3.65 11.35
C GLU A 572 -35.75 2.67 12.53
N VAL A 573 -34.65 2.20 13.14
CA VAL A 573 -34.69 1.35 14.33
C VAL A 573 -35.31 2.08 15.52
N ILE A 574 -34.84 3.29 15.83
CA ILE A 574 -35.41 4.06 16.94
C ILE A 574 -36.88 4.42 16.67
N ASP A 575 -37.23 4.78 15.44
CA ASP A 575 -38.61 5.06 15.06
C ASP A 575 -39.51 3.83 15.21
N TYR A 576 -39.04 2.66 14.82
CA TYR A 576 -39.75 1.40 15.02
C TYR A 576 -40.01 1.12 16.50
N ILE A 577 -38.99 1.31 17.35
CA ILE A 577 -39.11 1.08 18.80
C ILE A 577 -40.12 2.04 19.42
N LEU A 578 -40.01 3.34 19.12
CA LEU A 578 -40.92 4.36 19.66
C LEU A 578 -42.38 4.16 19.19
N ASN A 579 -42.58 3.76 17.94
CA ASN A 579 -43.91 3.43 17.43
C ASN A 579 -44.52 2.22 18.14
N ARG A 580 -43.70 1.22 18.49
CA ARG A 580 -44.18 0.07 19.27
C ARG A 580 -44.58 0.45 20.68
N LEU A 581 -43.79 1.29 21.38
CA LEU A 581 -44.13 1.81 22.71
C LEU A 581 -45.50 2.50 22.72
N ASP A 582 -45.82 3.27 21.67
CA ASP A 582 -47.09 3.98 21.62
C ASP A 582 -48.30 3.06 21.47
N SER A 583 -48.12 1.97 20.74
CA SER A 583 -49.22 1.12 20.27
C SER A 583 -49.70 0.06 21.26
N ARG A 584 -48.84 -0.35 22.20
CA ARG A 584 -49.09 -1.45 23.14
C ARG A 584 -48.07 -1.46 24.26
N THR A 585 -48.32 -2.29 25.27
CA THR A 585 -47.29 -2.69 26.23
C THR A 585 -46.10 -3.32 25.50
N TYR A 586 -44.89 -2.86 25.80
CA TYR A 586 -43.67 -3.21 25.07
C TYR A 586 -42.54 -3.55 26.04
N HIS A 587 -42.52 -4.81 26.47
CA HIS A 587 -41.47 -5.35 27.33
C HIS A 587 -40.24 -5.76 26.51
N PHE A 588 -39.41 -4.78 26.13
CA PHE A 588 -38.25 -4.98 25.25
C PHE A 588 -37.42 -6.23 25.60
N SER A 589 -36.95 -6.35 26.85
CA SER A 589 -36.10 -7.46 27.30
C SER A 589 -36.79 -8.83 27.28
N GLU A 590 -38.12 -8.88 27.42
CA GLU A 590 -38.86 -10.14 27.36
C GLU A 590 -38.99 -10.68 25.94
N LEU A 591 -38.98 -9.80 24.93
CA LEU A 591 -39.19 -10.18 23.54
C LEU A 591 -38.12 -11.11 22.97
N TYR A 592 -36.92 -11.07 23.53
CA TYR A 592 -35.79 -11.84 23.06
C TYR A 592 -35.22 -12.81 24.10
N ARG A 593 -35.62 -12.71 25.37
CA ARG A 593 -35.05 -13.52 26.47
C ARG A 593 -35.07 -15.02 26.19
N ALA A 594 -36.09 -15.54 25.53
CA ALA A 594 -36.20 -16.95 25.17
C ALA A 594 -35.15 -17.44 24.16
N ARG A 595 -34.43 -16.52 23.50
CA ARG A 595 -33.37 -16.81 22.52
C ARG A 595 -31.96 -16.65 23.09
N PHE A 596 -31.85 -16.25 24.36
CA PHE A 596 -30.57 -16.00 25.01
C PHE A 596 -30.43 -16.90 26.24
N ASP A 597 -29.24 -17.46 26.41
CA ASP A 597 -28.86 -18.20 27.59
C ASP A 597 -28.35 -17.26 28.67
N LEU A 598 -28.76 -17.52 29.92
CA LEU A 598 -28.19 -16.86 31.08
C LEU A 598 -26.81 -17.45 31.39
N LEU A 599 -25.76 -16.65 31.23
CA LEU A 599 -24.39 -17.04 31.53
C LEU A 599 -24.09 -16.97 33.02
N ASN A 600 -24.46 -15.85 33.66
CA ASN A 600 -24.28 -15.64 35.09
C ASN A 600 -25.26 -14.58 35.62
N THR A 601 -25.36 -14.52 36.95
CA THR A 601 -26.12 -13.49 37.66
C THR A 601 -25.34 -13.05 38.88
N ASN A 602 -25.12 -11.74 39.01
CA ASN A 602 -24.33 -11.15 40.08
C ASN A 602 -25.13 -10.05 40.77
N ALA A 603 -25.17 -10.07 42.10
CA ALA A 603 -25.64 -8.92 42.86
C ALA A 603 -24.59 -7.79 42.76
N LYS A 604 -25.04 -6.55 42.54
CA LYS A 604 -24.16 -5.38 42.49
C LYS A 604 -24.03 -4.73 43.87
N GLU A 605 -22.89 -4.10 44.09
CA GLU A 605 -22.60 -3.34 45.32
C GLU A 605 -23.41 -2.04 45.41
N PHE A 606 -23.83 -1.49 44.27
CA PHE A 606 -24.69 -0.31 44.20
C PHE A 606 -26.17 -0.68 44.15
N THR A 607 -27.00 0.22 44.65
CA THR A 607 -28.45 0.03 44.79
C THR A 607 -29.25 0.66 43.64
N CYS A 608 -30.50 0.23 43.50
CA CYS A 608 -31.46 0.76 42.54
C CYS A 608 -31.70 2.25 42.83
N HIS A 609 -31.39 3.13 41.87
CA HIS A 609 -31.58 4.58 41.99
C HIS A 609 -33.04 5.05 42.14
N TYR A 610 -34.00 4.12 42.20
CA TYR A 610 -35.42 4.39 42.39
C TYR A 610 -35.95 3.98 43.76
N CYS A 611 -35.42 2.92 44.37
CA CYS A 611 -35.96 2.37 45.62
C CYS A 611 -34.89 1.84 46.58
N ASP A 612 -33.60 2.08 46.29
CA ASP A 612 -32.44 1.70 47.08
C ASP A 612 -32.27 0.20 47.38
N ASN A 613 -33.01 -0.67 46.68
CA ASN A 613 -32.82 -2.13 46.77
C ASN A 613 -31.61 -2.61 45.97
N ILE A 614 -31.12 -3.80 46.32
CA ILE A 614 -30.04 -4.48 45.60
C ILE A 614 -30.41 -4.67 44.11
N LEU A 615 -29.45 -4.42 43.23
CA LEU A 615 -29.57 -4.71 41.80
C LEU A 615 -28.90 -6.04 41.46
N TYR A 616 -29.49 -6.77 40.51
CA TYR A 616 -28.93 -7.98 39.93
C TYR A 616 -28.57 -7.73 38.47
N GLU A 617 -27.31 -7.98 38.13
CA GLU A 617 -26.82 -8.01 36.76
C GLU A 617 -26.90 -9.43 36.22
N HIS A 618 -27.46 -9.57 35.03
CA HIS A 618 -27.57 -10.82 34.31
C HIS A 618 -26.84 -10.69 32.98
N ASN A 619 -25.88 -11.58 32.74
CA ASN A 619 -25.16 -11.64 31.47
C ASN A 619 -25.81 -12.71 30.59
N LEU A 620 -26.21 -12.31 29.38
CA LEU A 620 -26.97 -13.11 28.43
C LEU A 620 -26.16 -13.33 27.15
N LEU A 621 -26.27 -14.52 26.55
CA LEU A 621 -25.63 -14.88 25.28
C LEU A 621 -26.61 -15.55 24.32
N ASN A 622 -26.69 -15.06 23.09
CA ASN A 622 -27.30 -15.80 22.00
C ASN A 622 -26.26 -16.71 21.35
N ARG A 623 -26.44 -18.03 21.43
CA ARG A 623 -25.47 -19.00 20.88
C ARG A 623 -25.39 -19.04 19.36
N THR A 624 -26.40 -18.54 18.63
CA THR A 624 -26.38 -18.60 17.16
C THR A 624 -25.64 -17.43 16.53
N SER A 625 -25.61 -16.28 17.21
CA SER A 625 -25.00 -15.05 16.70
C SER A 625 -23.82 -14.55 17.53
N ASP A 626 -23.53 -15.20 18.65
CA ASP A 626 -22.59 -14.74 19.68
C ASP A 626 -22.92 -13.34 20.26
N THR A 627 -24.15 -12.86 20.08
CA THR A 627 -24.60 -11.58 20.64
C THR A 627 -24.68 -11.67 22.16
N GLN A 628 -24.01 -10.75 22.84
CA GLN A 628 -24.01 -10.68 24.31
C GLN A 628 -24.71 -9.42 24.83
N ARG A 629 -25.47 -9.57 25.91
CA ARG A 629 -26.19 -8.48 26.57
C ARG A 629 -26.06 -8.54 28.07
N VAL A 630 -26.18 -7.36 28.68
CA VAL A 630 -26.23 -7.14 30.12
C VAL A 630 -27.60 -6.59 30.44
N PHE A 631 -28.26 -7.23 31.38
CA PHE A 631 -29.62 -6.92 31.80
C PHE A 631 -29.62 -6.70 33.32
N MET A 632 -30.08 -5.53 33.77
CA MET A 632 -30.09 -5.11 35.18
C MET A 632 -31.51 -5.14 35.75
N THR A 633 -31.69 -5.83 36.87
CA THR A 633 -32.99 -5.90 37.58
C THR A 633 -32.95 -5.42 39.01
N CYS A 634 -34.07 -4.86 39.43
CA CYS A 634 -34.42 -4.63 40.82
C CYS A 634 -35.63 -5.51 41.17
N PRO A 635 -35.64 -6.21 42.32
CA PRO A 635 -36.80 -6.98 42.78
C PRO A 635 -38.09 -6.17 42.91
N THR A 636 -37.99 -4.86 43.14
CA THR A 636 -39.13 -3.95 43.32
C THR A 636 -39.47 -3.19 42.05
N CYS A 637 -38.46 -2.66 41.35
CA CYS A 637 -38.65 -1.77 40.22
C CYS A 637 -38.65 -2.49 38.86
N GLY A 638 -38.35 -3.79 38.83
CA GLY A 638 -38.28 -4.59 37.62
C GLY A 638 -36.99 -4.37 36.85
N VAL A 639 -37.07 -4.46 35.52
CA VAL A 639 -35.93 -4.23 34.62
C VAL A 639 -35.60 -2.75 34.59
N ILE A 640 -34.37 -2.36 34.91
CA ILE A 640 -33.95 -0.95 34.96
C ILE A 640 -33.16 -0.56 33.71
N GLU A 641 -32.30 -1.46 33.25
CA GLU A 641 -31.37 -1.22 32.15
C GLU A 641 -31.14 -2.54 31.38
N ASP A 642 -30.98 -2.41 30.07
CA ASP A 642 -30.69 -3.49 29.13
C ASP A 642 -29.79 -2.95 28.03
N ARG A 643 -28.58 -3.50 27.92
CA ARG A 643 -27.49 -2.94 27.11
C ARG A 643 -26.55 -4.01 26.54
N PRO A 644 -25.70 -3.66 25.56
CA PRO A 644 -24.57 -4.50 25.12
C PRO A 644 -23.55 -4.74 26.24
N ILE A 645 -22.75 -5.81 26.12
CA ILE A 645 -21.73 -6.20 27.13
C ILE A 645 -20.65 -5.15 27.37
N ASN A 646 -20.31 -4.36 26.35
CA ASN A 646 -19.33 -3.28 26.42
C ASN A 646 -20.02 -1.93 26.19
N PRO A 647 -20.74 -1.40 27.20
CA PRO A 647 -21.53 -0.20 27.03
C PRO A 647 -20.64 1.02 26.80
N GLN A 648 -20.94 1.79 25.76
CA GLN A 648 -20.23 3.03 25.43
C GLN A 648 -20.93 4.27 25.99
N VAL A 649 -22.25 4.16 26.20
CA VAL A 649 -23.12 5.23 26.69
C VAL A 649 -23.82 4.79 27.97
N GLU A 650 -23.98 5.73 28.90
CA GLU A 650 -24.79 5.59 30.10
C GLU A 650 -25.89 6.64 30.09
N VAL A 651 -27.10 6.27 30.53
CA VAL A 651 -28.26 7.16 30.52
C VAL A 651 -28.85 7.26 31.92
N VAL A 652 -28.98 8.48 32.43
CA VAL A 652 -29.52 8.78 33.76
C VAL A 652 -30.76 9.66 33.64
N PHE A 653 -31.88 9.20 34.18
CA PHE A 653 -33.09 10.02 34.27
C PHE A 653 -32.99 11.04 35.41
N SER A 654 -33.41 12.27 35.13
CA SER A 654 -33.39 13.41 36.06
C SER A 654 -34.68 14.23 36.06
N GLY A 655 -35.74 13.75 35.41
CA GLY A 655 -37.06 14.40 35.39
C GLY A 655 -37.92 14.12 36.62
N ASP A 656 -39.18 14.58 36.57
CA ASP A 656 -40.16 14.36 37.63
C ASP A 656 -40.54 12.88 37.76
N LYS A 657 -40.42 12.34 38.97
CA LYS A 657 -40.84 10.96 39.28
C LYS A 657 -42.27 10.86 39.80
N ASN A 658 -42.80 11.97 40.33
CA ASN A 658 -44.12 12.06 40.93
C ASN A 658 -44.96 13.03 40.11
N LEU A 659 -45.87 12.49 39.30
CA LEU A 659 -46.63 13.22 38.30
C LEU A 659 -48.05 13.50 38.81
N ILE A 660 -48.64 14.62 38.41
CA ILE A 660 -50.03 14.97 38.74
C ILE A 660 -50.87 14.91 37.47
N ARG A 661 -52.07 14.35 37.56
CA ARG A 661 -53.08 14.41 36.50
C ARG A 661 -53.43 15.83 36.11
N GLY A 662 -53.76 16.02 34.84
CA GLY A 662 -54.13 17.31 34.28
C GLY A 662 -52.95 18.27 34.09
N ASN A 663 -51.75 17.90 34.57
CA ASN A 663 -50.57 18.75 34.51
C ASN A 663 -49.59 18.31 33.43
N GLU A 664 -48.70 19.25 33.09
CA GLU A 664 -47.44 18.96 32.42
C GLU A 664 -46.41 18.43 33.43
N ALA A 665 -45.48 17.62 32.97
CA ALA A 665 -44.33 17.19 33.75
C ALA A 665 -43.04 17.23 32.93
N ASP A 666 -41.95 17.57 33.60
CA ASP A 666 -40.63 17.63 32.98
C ASP A 666 -39.99 16.23 32.94
N VAL A 667 -39.49 15.88 31.76
CA VAL A 667 -38.74 14.64 31.51
C VAL A 667 -37.33 15.07 31.08
N SER A 668 -36.32 14.67 31.84
CA SER A 668 -34.92 14.98 31.54
C SER A 668 -34.05 13.73 31.61
N TYR A 669 -33.14 13.58 30.65
CA TYR A 669 -32.14 12.52 30.63
C TYR A 669 -30.74 13.11 30.41
N LYS A 670 -29.76 12.59 31.15
CA LYS A 670 -28.33 12.85 30.92
C LYS A 670 -27.69 11.63 30.29
N LEU A 671 -27.10 11.81 29.11
CA LEU A 671 -26.40 10.76 28.37
C LEU A 671 -24.90 11.00 28.49
N PHE A 672 -24.17 10.06 29.09
CA PHE A 672 -22.73 10.14 29.32
C PHE A 672 -21.99 9.27 28.30
N ASN A 673 -21.01 9.86 27.62
CA ASN A 673 -20.04 9.14 26.81
C ASN A 673 -18.89 8.67 27.71
N ARG A 674 -18.69 7.34 27.80
CA ARG A 674 -17.65 6.72 28.63
C ARG A 674 -16.38 6.38 27.84
N THR A 675 -16.27 6.88 26.61
CA THR A 675 -15.18 6.57 25.69
C THR A 675 -14.32 7.81 25.41
N ASN A 676 -13.14 7.57 24.82
CA ASN A 676 -12.24 8.62 24.36
C ASN A 676 -12.56 9.14 22.95
N ASN A 677 -13.63 8.65 22.33
CA ASN A 677 -14.06 9.05 21.00
C ASN A 677 -15.42 9.75 21.08
N GLU A 678 -15.70 10.65 20.14
CA GLU A 678 -17.04 11.22 20.02
C GLU A 678 -18.05 10.14 19.63
N LEU A 679 -19.25 10.17 20.24
CA LEU A 679 -20.33 9.23 19.94
C LEU A 679 -21.45 9.95 19.22
N SER A 680 -21.80 9.47 18.02
CA SER A 680 -23.00 9.88 17.29
C SER A 680 -24.08 8.80 17.46
N LEU A 681 -25.23 9.17 18.04
CA LEU A 681 -26.29 8.23 18.40
C LEU A 681 -27.68 8.81 18.22
N TYR A 682 -28.67 7.92 18.14
CA TYR A 682 -30.08 8.28 18.18
C TYR A 682 -30.65 7.98 19.56
N PHE A 683 -31.23 8.99 20.20
CA PHE A 683 -31.90 8.85 21.49
C PHE A 683 -33.41 9.03 21.30
N GLY A 684 -34.21 8.24 22.01
CA GLY A 684 -35.64 8.47 22.07
C GLY A 684 -36.24 8.02 23.39
N TYR A 685 -37.36 8.64 23.78
CA TYR A 685 -38.10 8.22 24.97
C TYR A 685 -39.60 8.12 24.69
N GLY A 686 -40.31 7.38 25.54
CA GLY A 686 -41.75 7.22 25.42
C GLY A 686 -42.42 6.64 26.66
N TRP A 687 -43.69 6.98 26.81
CA TRP A 687 -44.60 6.39 27.78
C TRP A 687 -45.08 5.01 27.28
N GLU A 688 -44.93 3.98 28.10
CA GLU A 688 -45.40 2.65 27.73
C GLU A 688 -46.93 2.63 27.58
N ASN A 689 -47.42 2.13 26.45
CA ASN A 689 -48.85 2.04 26.16
C ASN A 689 -49.54 3.43 26.05
N LYS A 690 -48.81 4.43 25.54
CA LYS A 690 -49.24 5.82 25.38
C LYS A 690 -50.66 5.98 24.79
N LYS A 691 -51.05 5.21 23.77
CA LYS A 691 -52.38 5.33 23.16
C LYS A 691 -53.52 4.96 24.12
N GLN A 692 -53.31 3.95 24.97
CA GLN A 692 -54.32 3.55 25.95
C GLN A 692 -54.38 4.54 27.11
N ASP A 693 -53.23 5.06 27.53
CA ASP A 693 -53.12 5.99 28.66
C ASP A 693 -53.40 7.45 28.28
N ASN A 694 -53.48 7.75 26.98
CA ASN A 694 -53.72 9.08 26.41
C ASN A 694 -52.72 10.16 26.89
N VAL A 695 -51.49 9.76 27.18
CA VAL A 695 -50.39 10.68 27.53
C VAL A 695 -49.93 11.43 26.28
N GLY A 696 -49.78 12.74 26.39
CA GLY A 696 -49.30 13.59 25.29
C GLY A 696 -47.82 13.92 25.43
N TYR A 697 -47.15 14.17 24.30
CA TYR A 697 -45.80 14.74 24.26
C TYR A 697 -45.94 16.18 23.76
N ILE A 698 -45.36 17.14 24.49
CA ILE A 698 -45.37 18.55 24.10
C ILE A 698 -44.19 18.84 23.18
N ASP A 699 -43.01 18.38 23.58
CA ASP A 699 -41.78 18.59 22.82
C ASP A 699 -41.38 17.35 22.02
N GLU A 700 -40.26 17.46 21.33
CA GLU A 700 -39.62 16.36 20.61
C GLU A 700 -39.29 15.21 21.58
N ARG A 701 -39.34 13.97 21.06
CA ARG A 701 -39.06 12.75 21.84
C ARG A 701 -38.00 11.86 21.22
N LYS A 702 -37.40 12.31 20.12
CA LYS A 702 -36.35 11.64 19.36
C LYS A 702 -35.30 12.70 19.03
N TRP A 703 -34.04 12.37 19.22
CA TRP A 703 -32.93 13.27 18.90
C TRP A 703 -31.81 12.50 18.22
N SER A 704 -31.16 13.15 17.27
CA SER A 704 -29.81 12.76 16.82
C SER A 704 -28.81 13.58 17.63
N LEU A 705 -27.93 12.91 18.38
CA LEU A 705 -27.02 13.54 19.33
C LEU A 705 -25.58 13.18 19.00
N SER A 706 -24.68 14.15 19.19
CA SER A 706 -23.23 13.93 19.18
C SER A 706 -22.64 14.25 20.55
N ILE A 707 -22.13 13.25 21.27
CA ILE A 707 -21.64 13.41 22.65
C ILE A 707 -20.11 13.41 22.64
N PRO A 708 -19.45 14.52 23.06
CA PRO A 708 -18.00 14.60 23.12
C PRO A 708 -17.38 13.52 24.03
N PRO A 709 -16.11 13.12 23.80
CA PRO A 709 -15.38 12.18 24.65
C PRO A 709 -15.47 12.51 26.13
N ASN A 710 -15.72 11.51 26.98
CA ASN A 710 -15.78 11.65 28.45
C ASN A 710 -16.71 12.77 28.95
N ASN A 711 -17.72 13.15 28.17
CA ASN A 711 -18.66 14.24 28.49
C ASN A 711 -20.11 13.73 28.50
N PHE A 712 -21.06 14.62 28.77
CA PHE A 712 -22.49 14.30 28.72
C PHE A 712 -23.30 15.37 28.01
N ILE A 713 -24.46 14.96 27.49
CA ILE A 713 -25.51 15.86 27.00
C ILE A 713 -26.77 15.64 27.83
N GLU A 714 -27.47 16.74 28.13
CA GLU A 714 -28.77 16.70 28.78
C GLU A 714 -29.87 16.99 27.74
N VAL A 715 -30.84 16.09 27.63
CA VAL A 715 -32.05 16.26 26.81
C VAL A 715 -33.24 16.46 27.72
N LYS A 716 -34.01 17.51 27.45
CA LYS A 716 -35.20 17.90 28.23
C LYS A 716 -36.41 17.94 27.32
N SER A 717 -37.54 17.49 27.85
CA SER A 717 -38.81 17.45 27.15
C SER A 717 -39.96 17.48 28.16
N LYS A 718 -41.18 17.72 27.68
CA LYS A 718 -42.38 17.74 28.50
C LYS A 718 -43.45 16.77 28.01
N ILE A 719 -44.18 16.22 28.97
CA ILE A 719 -45.34 15.35 28.72
C ILE A 719 -46.60 15.89 29.40
N THR A 720 -47.77 15.65 28.82
CA THR A 720 -49.06 15.96 29.44
C THR A 720 -49.69 14.70 30.03
N ILE A 721 -50.06 14.76 31.30
CA ILE A 721 -50.74 13.66 31.98
C ILE A 721 -52.25 13.91 31.96
N PRO A 722 -53.07 13.08 31.30
CA PRO A 722 -54.50 13.35 31.20
C PRO A 722 -55.20 13.14 32.54
N GLU A 723 -56.26 13.91 32.78
CA GLU A 723 -57.11 13.77 33.97
C GLU A 723 -57.71 12.35 34.11
N THR A 724 -57.92 11.68 32.98
CA THR A 724 -58.51 10.34 32.88
C THR A 724 -57.55 9.19 33.20
N LEU A 725 -56.24 9.43 33.30
CA LEU A 725 -55.28 8.37 33.65
C LEU A 725 -55.64 7.78 35.02
N LYS A 726 -55.18 6.58 35.43
CA LYS A 726 -55.46 6.01 36.78
C LYS A 726 -54.27 6.17 37.74
N PRO A 727 -54.46 6.40 39.06
CA PRO A 727 -53.32 6.68 39.92
C PRO A 727 -52.56 5.39 40.11
N HIS A 728 -51.35 5.31 39.57
CA HIS A 728 -50.56 4.10 39.56
C HIS A 728 -49.10 4.42 39.25
N ASN A 729 -48.24 3.40 39.41
CA ASN A 729 -46.91 3.38 38.84
C ASN A 729 -46.96 3.03 37.34
N TYR A 730 -46.21 3.77 36.53
CA TYR A 730 -46.10 3.63 35.08
C TYR A 730 -44.63 3.65 34.66
N PHE A 731 -44.35 3.17 33.44
CA PHE A 731 -43.01 3.19 32.87
C PHE A 731 -42.86 4.27 31.81
N VAL A 732 -41.85 5.12 32.00
CA VAL A 732 -41.25 5.92 30.94
C VAL A 732 -39.98 5.21 30.51
N LYS A 733 -39.89 4.89 29.22
CA LYS A 733 -38.75 4.14 28.66
C LYS A 733 -37.93 5.06 27.79
N ALA A 734 -36.61 4.89 27.84
CA ALA A 734 -35.66 5.56 26.99
C ALA A 734 -34.83 4.52 26.23
N PHE A 735 -34.50 4.83 24.99
CA PHE A 735 -33.77 3.97 24.09
C PHE A 735 -32.63 4.75 23.43
N VAL A 736 -31.50 4.08 23.24
CA VAL A 736 -30.39 4.59 22.45
C VAL A 736 -30.08 3.58 21.34
N VAL A 737 -29.89 4.07 20.12
CA VAL A 737 -29.30 3.32 19.01
C VAL A 737 -27.93 3.91 18.71
N LEU A 738 -26.88 3.12 18.91
CA LEU A 738 -25.48 3.51 18.72
C LEU A 738 -24.72 2.37 18.05
N ASP A 739 -24.10 2.66 16.91
CA ASP A 739 -23.37 1.69 16.09
C ASP A 739 -24.17 0.39 15.84
N GLY A 740 -25.47 0.52 15.61
CA GLY A 740 -26.40 -0.59 15.34
C GLY A 740 -26.81 -1.38 16.60
N GLU A 741 -26.28 -1.04 17.76
CA GLU A 741 -26.66 -1.63 19.04
C GLU A 741 -27.80 -0.85 19.70
N VAL A 742 -28.69 -1.56 20.39
CA VAL A 742 -29.82 -0.97 21.11
C VAL A 742 -29.59 -1.04 22.62
N TYR A 743 -29.76 0.10 23.28
CA TYR A 743 -29.79 0.24 24.73
C TYR A 743 -31.22 0.60 25.15
N ALA A 744 -31.70 0.05 26.25
CA ALA A 744 -33.02 0.32 26.79
C ALA A 744 -32.94 0.61 28.30
N PHE A 745 -33.61 1.67 28.72
CA PHE A 745 -33.61 2.17 30.09
C PHE A 745 -35.06 2.38 30.52
N ASN A 746 -35.43 1.87 31.69
CA ASN A 746 -36.78 2.03 32.22
C ASN A 746 -36.76 2.91 33.47
N GLN A 747 -37.66 3.89 33.50
CA GLN A 747 -37.92 4.74 34.64
C GLN A 747 -39.34 4.49 35.16
N ASN A 748 -39.45 4.18 36.45
CA ASN A 748 -40.74 4.16 37.14
C ASN A 748 -41.17 5.60 37.48
N VAL A 749 -42.40 5.96 37.13
CA VAL A 749 -43.02 7.23 37.50
C VAL A 749 -44.38 6.97 38.14
N TYR A 750 -44.70 7.71 39.19
CA TYR A 750 -45.96 7.54 39.90
C TYR A 750 -46.92 8.68 39.59
N VAL A 751 -48.15 8.36 39.19
CA VAL A 751 -49.19 9.35 38.88
C VAL A 751 -50.15 9.48 40.06
N TYR A 752 -50.33 10.69 40.58
CA TYR A 752 -51.23 11.01 41.68
C TYR A 752 -52.46 11.82 41.22
N ASN A 753 -53.53 11.84 42.05
CA ASN A 753 -54.65 12.77 41.88
C ASN A 753 -54.24 14.21 42.25
N GLN A 754 -53.53 14.33 43.36
CA GLN A 754 -52.90 15.54 43.90
C GLN A 754 -51.59 15.07 44.53
N LEU A 755 -50.54 15.91 44.52
CA LEU A 755 -49.30 15.56 45.21
C LEU A 755 -49.65 15.14 46.64
N PRO A 756 -49.10 14.02 47.14
CA PRO A 756 -49.25 13.70 48.55
C PRO A 756 -48.77 14.93 49.32
N LEU A 757 -49.65 15.49 50.16
CA LEU A 757 -49.24 16.43 51.19
C LEU A 757 -48.15 15.69 51.94
N MET A 758 -46.88 16.03 51.69
CA MET A 758 -45.80 15.52 52.51
C MET A 758 -46.16 15.98 53.92
N LYS A 759 -46.68 15.07 54.73
CA LYS A 759 -46.78 15.29 56.17
C LYS A 759 -45.39 15.76 56.57
N ASN A 760 -45.34 16.98 57.11
CA ASN A 760 -44.14 17.72 57.45
C ASN A 760 -42.96 16.78 57.74
N SER A 761 -41.88 16.97 57.00
CA SER A 761 -40.56 16.36 57.17
C SER A 761 -39.93 16.55 58.56
N LEU A 762 -40.69 17.02 59.55
CA LEU A 762 -40.32 17.09 60.96
C LEU A 762 -40.39 15.71 61.66
N GLU A 763 -41.27 14.79 61.27
CA GLU A 763 -41.37 13.48 61.95
C GLU A 763 -40.25 12.48 61.53
N LEU A 764 -39.58 12.66 60.38
CA LEU A 764 -38.45 11.79 60.00
C LEU A 764 -37.10 12.22 60.62
N VAL A 765 -36.98 13.47 61.07
CA VAL A 765 -35.77 13.94 61.78
C VAL A 765 -35.74 13.42 63.23
N GLU A 766 -36.89 13.08 63.82
CA GLU A 766 -36.95 12.50 65.18
C GLU A 766 -36.78 10.97 65.23
N ALA A 767 -36.92 10.25 64.11
CA ALA A 767 -36.60 8.81 64.05
C ALA A 767 -35.13 8.51 63.73
N THR A 768 -34.34 9.54 63.40
CA THR A 768 -32.91 9.44 63.08
C THR A 768 -32.01 10.18 64.11
N ARG A 769 -32.61 10.63 65.22
CA ARG A 769 -31.92 11.00 66.47
C ARG A 769 -32.24 9.96 67.52
#